data_AF-A0ABD8A7P2-F1
#
_entry.id   AF-A0ABD8A7P2-F1
#
_cell.length_a   1.000
_cell.length_b   1.000
_cell.length_c   1.000
_cell.angle_alpha   90.00
_cell.angle_beta   90.00
_cell.angle_gamma   90.00
#
_symmetry.space_group_name_H-M   'P 1'
#
loop_
_entity.id
_entity.type
_entity.pdbx_description
1 polymer ?
#
loop_
_entity_poly.entity_id
_entity_poly.type
_entity_poly.pdbx_seq_one_letter_code
_entity_poly.pdbx_strand_id
1 'polypeptide(L)'
;MSYQARRNVLPFTAIVGQETMKRALILNAVNPGIGGVLIRGEKGTAKSTAVRALADVLPEIAVVRGCPYSCDPDGGLCTVCAEKKASGEDLDVERRRVRVVDLPLGVTEDRVVGTVDVERAIREGKVTFDPGLLAAVNRGVLYIDEVNLLDDHVADVLLDAAAMGVNVVEREGISFSHPARFILVGTMNPEEGELRPQLLDRFGLQVTVEGIEDPARRMAIVRAAETFEYDPDGFRQAYGAAQDALRSEIVAARALLSSVTVDDGLVEAVVKACIRLGVRTHRADIAVVRTAKTIAALAGRTVVTRVDVREAMELALPHRMRRKPFEEPKIDPEDLDRSLEDAGEEHDRTPRDDGGDATGEGSSDGHDGEPSPAAGGASHETVLPVGDPVDVGKMSLPERRDALERLRTSGRRFETFSAGNAGRYVAARYPTGTGDIALDATLRAAAPHQQVRDREGVAVAVWSEDIRERVRVGKVSVACVFVVDASGSMGALMRMESAKGAVFSMLMDSYRHRDRVGLVAFRGSGAETLLPLSTSIDLAEKRLESLPTGGKTPLAAGLVKGMEVLLRERQKNGEVIPMMVVISDGRANVPLAGDVRPEVLGIAEEIRSHGIRTVVIDTEETGNSFMQFRLGYCRTLAEHAGGGYYPIADLSAGLLHDVAVAERDALVHPV
;
A
#
# COMPACT_ATOMS: atom_id res chain seq x y z
N MET A 1 6.15 25.83 -25.21
CA MET A 1 6.10 25.03 -26.45
C MET A 1 6.30 23.57 -26.06
N SER A 2 5.25 22.74 -26.03
CA SER A 2 5.47 21.29 -25.90
C SER A 2 5.75 20.74 -27.29
N TYR A 3 6.98 20.29 -27.52
CA TYR A 3 7.31 19.46 -28.67
C TYR A 3 6.67 18.08 -28.45
N GLN A 4 5.37 17.95 -28.72
CA GLN A 4 4.77 16.63 -28.88
C GLN A 4 5.06 16.20 -30.32
N ALA A 5 6.18 15.50 -30.51
CA ALA A 5 6.31 14.62 -31.67
C ALA A 5 5.06 13.72 -31.67
N ARG A 6 4.31 13.71 -32.78
CA ARG A 6 3.18 12.78 -32.96
C ARG A 6 3.74 11.36 -32.87
N ARG A 7 3.75 10.79 -31.66
CA ARG A 7 4.09 9.39 -31.46
C ARG A 7 3.01 8.57 -32.15
N ASN A 8 3.43 7.68 -33.04
CA ASN A 8 2.49 6.76 -33.62
C ASN A 8 2.04 5.77 -32.54
N VAL A 9 0.76 5.84 -32.16
CA VAL A 9 0.14 4.95 -31.18
C VAL A 9 -0.52 3.77 -31.91
N LEU A 10 -0.29 2.56 -31.39
CA LEU A 10 -0.90 1.33 -31.86
C LEU A 10 -2.42 1.37 -31.58
N PRO A 11 -3.30 1.00 -32.54
CA PRO A 11 -4.73 0.89 -32.28
C PRO A 11 -5.07 -0.05 -31.11
N PHE A 12 -5.94 0.39 -30.20
CA PHE A 12 -6.32 -0.38 -29.00
C PHE A 12 -6.91 -1.77 -29.34
N THR A 13 -7.67 -1.85 -30.42
CA THR A 13 -8.31 -3.09 -30.91
C THR A 13 -7.31 -4.05 -31.57
N ALA A 14 -6.10 -3.59 -31.89
CA ALA A 14 -5.03 -4.44 -32.42
C ALA A 14 -4.21 -5.11 -31.30
N ILE A 15 -4.44 -4.76 -30.03
CA ILE A 15 -3.74 -5.38 -28.90
C ILE A 15 -4.26 -6.82 -28.73
N VAL A 16 -3.36 -7.77 -29.00
CA VAL A 16 -3.64 -9.21 -28.94
C VAL A 16 -3.62 -9.70 -27.50
N GLY A 17 -4.69 -10.38 -27.08
CA GLY A 17 -4.85 -10.89 -25.72
C GLY A 17 -5.09 -9.80 -24.69
N GLN A 18 -4.76 -10.09 -23.42
CA GLN A 18 -4.92 -9.16 -22.30
C GLN A 18 -6.36 -8.62 -22.14
N GLU A 19 -7.34 -9.51 -22.35
CA GLU A 19 -8.76 -9.12 -22.37
C GLU A 19 -9.22 -8.49 -21.05
N THR A 20 -8.76 -9.00 -19.91
CA THR A 20 -9.05 -8.45 -18.58
C THR A 20 -8.53 -7.02 -18.43
N MET A 21 -7.31 -6.73 -18.89
CA MET A 21 -6.75 -5.37 -18.86
C MET A 21 -7.53 -4.43 -19.79
N LYS A 22 -7.82 -4.86 -21.03
CA LYS A 22 -8.61 -4.06 -21.97
C LYS A 22 -9.99 -3.75 -21.39
N ARG A 23 -10.63 -4.75 -20.79
CA ARG A 23 -11.93 -4.64 -20.13
C ARG A 23 -11.91 -3.64 -18.99
N ALA A 24 -10.97 -3.74 -18.05
CA ALA A 24 -10.86 -2.80 -16.92
C ALA A 24 -10.63 -1.35 -17.38
N LEU A 25 -9.82 -1.15 -18.42
CA LEU A 25 -9.58 0.15 -19.03
C LEU A 25 -10.84 0.72 -19.70
N ILE A 26 -11.60 -0.09 -20.44
CA ILE A 26 -12.88 0.31 -21.04
C ILE A 26 -13.91 0.67 -19.96
N LEU A 27 -14.02 -0.13 -18.89
CA LEU A 27 -14.96 0.13 -17.81
C LEU A 27 -14.65 1.47 -17.11
N ASN A 28 -13.38 1.75 -16.82
CA ASN A 28 -12.99 3.07 -16.27
C ASN A 28 -13.16 4.21 -17.28
N ALA A 29 -13.01 3.95 -18.58
CA ALA A 29 -13.33 4.91 -19.62
C ALA A 29 -14.83 5.25 -19.65
N VAL A 30 -15.72 4.28 -19.46
CA VAL A 30 -17.16 4.54 -19.37
C VAL A 30 -17.50 5.26 -18.06
N ASN A 31 -16.96 4.80 -16.93
CA ASN A 31 -17.25 5.35 -15.61
C ASN A 31 -15.96 5.63 -14.81
N PRO A 32 -15.42 6.86 -14.89
CA PRO A 32 -14.25 7.26 -14.09
C PRO A 32 -14.50 7.19 -12.57
N GLY A 33 -15.76 7.21 -12.14
CA GLY A 33 -16.16 7.10 -10.74
C GLY A 33 -15.91 5.71 -10.12
N ILE A 34 -15.47 4.72 -10.90
CA ILE A 34 -15.02 3.42 -10.36
C ILE A 34 -13.76 3.59 -9.48
N GLY A 35 -12.89 4.56 -9.77
CA GLY A 35 -11.71 4.87 -8.95
C GLY A 35 -10.37 4.42 -9.54
N GLY A 36 -10.26 4.32 -10.87
CA GLY A 36 -9.01 4.01 -11.56
C GLY A 36 -8.72 2.51 -11.69
N VAL A 37 -7.64 2.22 -12.42
CA VAL A 37 -7.15 0.85 -12.70
C VAL A 37 -5.72 0.69 -12.25
N LEU A 38 -5.46 -0.36 -11.50
CA LEU A 38 -4.12 -0.82 -11.14
C LEU A 38 -3.74 -2.04 -11.98
N ILE A 39 -2.68 -1.92 -12.76
CA ILE A 39 -2.19 -2.97 -13.66
C ILE A 39 -0.91 -3.56 -13.06
N ARG A 40 -1.00 -4.77 -12.50
CA ARG A 40 0.14 -5.55 -12.02
C ARG A 40 0.67 -6.42 -13.15
N GLY A 41 1.98 -6.50 -13.32
CA GLY A 41 2.57 -7.43 -14.29
C GLY A 41 4.02 -7.12 -14.60
N GLU A 42 4.66 -8.05 -15.29
CA GLU A 42 6.06 -7.93 -15.68
C GLU A 42 6.30 -6.83 -16.73
N LYS A 43 7.57 -6.49 -16.96
CA LYS A 43 7.98 -5.58 -18.04
C LYS A 43 7.74 -6.24 -19.41
N GLY A 44 7.41 -5.44 -20.42
CA GLY A 44 7.18 -5.94 -21.79
C GLY A 44 5.75 -6.44 -22.08
N THR A 45 4.82 -6.32 -21.13
CA THR A 45 3.41 -6.75 -21.27
C THR A 45 2.50 -5.66 -21.88
N ALA A 46 3.01 -4.75 -22.70
CA ALA A 46 2.23 -3.71 -23.40
C ALA A 46 1.35 -2.77 -22.54
N LYS A 47 1.52 -2.73 -21.20
CA LYS A 47 0.74 -1.91 -20.26
C LYS A 47 0.67 -0.44 -20.68
N SER A 48 1.82 0.19 -20.93
CA SER A 48 1.90 1.60 -21.29
C SER A 48 1.41 1.88 -22.72
N THR A 49 1.48 0.88 -23.61
CA THR A 49 0.93 0.94 -24.98
C THR A 49 -0.59 0.94 -24.94
N ALA A 50 -1.20 0.07 -24.12
CA ALA A 50 -2.65 -0.04 -23.99
C ALA A 50 -3.30 1.24 -23.46
N VAL A 51 -2.70 1.89 -22.46
CA VAL A 51 -3.22 3.16 -21.91
C VAL A 51 -3.18 4.28 -22.94
N ARG A 52 -2.09 4.37 -23.72
CA ARG A 52 -1.98 5.36 -24.80
C ARG A 52 -2.96 5.07 -25.93
N ALA A 53 -3.12 3.81 -26.30
CA ALA A 53 -4.07 3.37 -27.32
C ALA A 53 -5.52 3.64 -26.92
N LEU A 54 -5.86 3.52 -25.63
CA LEU A 54 -7.20 3.84 -25.12
C LEU A 54 -7.58 5.29 -25.41
N ALA A 55 -6.66 6.24 -25.23
CA ALA A 55 -6.94 7.66 -25.45
C ALA A 55 -7.31 7.99 -26.90
N ASP A 56 -6.83 7.22 -27.87
CA ASP A 56 -7.23 7.36 -29.28
C ASP A 56 -8.65 6.83 -29.54
N VAL A 57 -9.13 5.84 -28.77
CA VAL A 57 -10.51 5.32 -28.84
C VAL A 57 -11.50 6.29 -28.19
N LEU A 58 -11.09 7.06 -27.17
CA LEU A 58 -11.99 7.95 -26.44
C LEU A 58 -12.55 9.07 -27.33
N PRO A 59 -13.84 9.42 -27.20
CA PRO A 59 -14.47 10.47 -28.01
C PRO A 59 -13.84 11.83 -27.76
N GLU A 60 -13.89 12.71 -28.77
CA GLU A 60 -13.42 14.09 -28.62
C GLU A 60 -14.27 14.88 -27.63
N ILE A 61 -13.59 15.65 -26.78
CA ILE A 61 -14.21 16.46 -25.74
C ILE A 61 -14.27 17.92 -26.18
N ALA A 62 -15.40 18.58 -25.89
CA ALA A 62 -15.53 20.03 -26.01
C ALA A 62 -14.81 20.69 -24.83
N VAL A 63 -13.91 21.64 -25.10
CA VAL A 63 -13.18 22.38 -24.06
C VAL A 63 -13.19 23.87 -24.33
N VAL A 64 -13.16 24.66 -23.26
CA VAL A 64 -12.98 26.12 -23.36
C VAL A 64 -11.57 26.42 -23.87
N ARG A 65 -11.49 27.15 -24.98
CA ARG A 65 -10.22 27.50 -25.63
C ARG A 65 -9.37 28.38 -24.70
N GLY A 66 -8.09 28.05 -24.60
CA GLY A 66 -7.13 28.78 -23.74
C GLY A 66 -7.29 28.54 -22.24
N CYS A 67 -8.24 27.70 -21.80
CA CYS A 67 -8.36 27.32 -20.39
C CYS A 67 -7.30 26.26 -20.02
N PRO A 68 -6.43 26.49 -19.02
CA PRO A 68 -5.41 25.52 -18.62
C PRO A 68 -6.03 24.23 -18.04
N TYR A 69 -7.21 24.33 -17.44
CA TYR A 69 -7.94 23.21 -16.83
C TYR A 69 -8.85 22.48 -17.82
N SER A 70 -8.92 22.91 -19.08
CA SER A 70 -9.72 22.21 -20.10
C SER A 70 -11.19 22.02 -19.72
N CYS A 71 -11.76 23.06 -19.11
CA CYS A 71 -13.11 23.05 -18.58
C CYS A 71 -14.16 22.66 -19.63
N ASP A 72 -15.19 21.96 -19.17
CA ASP A 72 -16.34 21.61 -19.99
C ASP A 72 -17.26 22.85 -20.09
N PRO A 73 -17.62 23.32 -21.30
CA PRO A 73 -18.52 24.47 -21.46
C PRO A 73 -19.88 24.28 -20.76
N ASP A 74 -20.31 23.01 -20.61
CA ASP A 74 -21.62 22.64 -20.11
C ASP A 74 -21.63 22.36 -18.58
N GLY A 75 -20.46 22.28 -17.91
CA GLY A 75 -20.40 22.06 -16.46
C GLY A 75 -18.97 21.89 -15.91
N GLY A 76 -18.78 21.92 -14.59
CA GLY A 76 -17.42 21.72 -14.01
C GLY A 76 -16.40 22.77 -14.49
N LEU A 77 -16.80 24.04 -14.43
CA LEU A 77 -15.97 25.20 -14.78
C LEU A 77 -14.98 25.51 -13.64
N CYS A 78 -13.79 25.99 -13.97
CA CYS A 78 -12.92 26.65 -13.00
C CYS A 78 -13.49 28.03 -12.66
N THR A 79 -12.96 28.66 -11.61
CA THR A 79 -13.38 30.00 -11.16
C THR A 79 -13.39 31.03 -12.29
N VAL A 80 -12.32 31.09 -13.09
CA VAL A 80 -12.19 32.03 -14.21
C VAL A 80 -13.25 31.80 -15.30
N CYS A 81 -13.51 30.55 -15.69
CA CYS A 81 -14.52 30.26 -16.71
C CYS A 81 -15.94 30.45 -16.17
N ALA A 82 -16.16 30.18 -14.88
CA ALA A 82 -17.44 30.42 -14.22
C ALA A 82 -17.77 31.91 -14.15
N GLU A 83 -16.79 32.76 -13.81
CA GLU A 83 -16.92 34.21 -13.79
C GLU A 83 -17.23 34.78 -15.18
N LYS A 84 -16.52 34.34 -16.22
CA LYS A 84 -16.80 34.73 -17.61
C LYS A 84 -18.23 34.39 -18.02
N LYS A 85 -18.66 33.15 -17.77
CA LYS A 85 -20.02 32.70 -18.08
C LYS A 85 -21.07 33.49 -17.28
N ALA A 86 -20.80 33.80 -16.01
CA ALA A 86 -21.68 34.62 -15.16
C ALA A 86 -21.78 36.07 -15.62
N SER A 87 -20.70 36.62 -16.20
CA SER A 87 -20.69 37.96 -16.80
C SER A 87 -21.40 38.06 -18.16
N GLY A 88 -21.90 36.94 -18.68
CA GLY A 88 -22.58 36.88 -19.99
C GLY A 88 -21.63 36.83 -21.18
N GLU A 89 -20.33 36.57 -20.95
CA GLU A 89 -19.37 36.32 -22.04
C GLU A 89 -19.52 34.89 -22.59
N ASP A 90 -19.61 34.77 -23.91
CA ASP A 90 -19.58 33.47 -24.58
C ASP A 90 -18.17 32.85 -24.49
N LEU A 91 -18.12 31.59 -24.04
CA LEU A 91 -16.89 30.82 -23.98
C LEU A 91 -16.56 30.29 -25.37
N ASP A 92 -15.38 30.62 -25.91
CA ASP A 92 -14.88 30.01 -27.15
C ASP A 92 -14.61 28.52 -26.92
N VAL A 93 -15.20 27.63 -27.74
CA VAL A 93 -15.16 26.18 -27.55
C VAL A 93 -14.43 25.51 -28.70
N GLU A 94 -13.48 24.63 -28.38
CA GLU A 94 -12.80 23.75 -29.35
C GLU A 94 -13.06 22.27 -29.02
N ARG A 95 -13.13 21.43 -30.06
CA ARG A 95 -13.13 19.97 -29.91
C ARG A 95 -11.69 19.47 -29.95
N ARG A 96 -11.32 18.60 -29.02
CA ARG A 96 -9.99 17.99 -28.98
C ARG A 96 -10.03 16.56 -28.46
N ARG A 97 -9.01 15.78 -28.82
CA ARG A 97 -8.79 14.44 -28.28
C ARG A 97 -8.44 14.47 -26.79
N VAL A 98 -8.79 13.38 -26.11
CA VAL A 98 -8.41 13.15 -24.71
C VAL A 98 -6.89 13.06 -24.61
N ARG A 99 -6.30 13.74 -23.62
CA ARG A 99 -4.85 13.75 -23.41
C ARG A 99 -4.46 12.68 -22.40
N VAL A 100 -3.36 11.99 -22.68
CA VAL A 100 -2.65 11.18 -21.69
C VAL A 100 -1.52 12.02 -21.11
N VAL A 101 -1.49 12.14 -19.80
CA VAL A 101 -0.42 12.81 -19.06
C VAL A 101 0.34 11.73 -18.29
N ASP A 102 1.63 11.59 -18.60
CA ASP A 102 2.53 10.69 -17.89
C ASP A 102 3.05 11.39 -16.62
N LEU A 103 2.96 10.73 -15.47
CA LEU A 103 3.53 11.20 -14.20
C LEU A 103 4.97 10.70 -14.04
N PRO A 104 5.99 11.58 -14.00
CA PRO A 104 7.37 11.16 -13.72
C PRO A 104 7.55 10.71 -12.27
N LEU A 105 8.38 9.69 -12.03
CA LEU A 105 8.66 9.17 -10.68
C LEU A 105 9.22 10.22 -9.71
N GLY A 106 10.10 11.11 -10.20
CA GLY A 106 10.74 12.16 -9.39
C GLY A 106 9.97 13.48 -9.33
N VAL A 107 8.66 13.46 -9.57
CA VAL A 107 7.85 14.69 -9.58
C VAL A 107 7.64 15.21 -8.16
N THR A 108 7.85 16.52 -7.96
CA THR A 108 7.52 17.20 -6.70
C THR A 108 6.02 17.40 -6.58
N GLU A 109 5.47 17.37 -5.37
CA GLU A 109 4.05 17.67 -5.09
C GLU A 109 3.58 18.95 -5.79
N ASP A 110 4.38 20.00 -5.73
CA ASP A 110 4.18 21.30 -6.38
C ASP A 110 3.92 21.22 -7.89
N ARG A 111 4.60 20.30 -8.59
CA ARG A 111 4.42 20.09 -10.03
C ARG A 111 3.16 19.30 -10.32
N VAL A 112 2.72 18.45 -9.40
CA VAL A 112 1.51 17.64 -9.52
C VAL A 112 0.27 18.49 -9.28
N VAL A 113 0.25 19.14 -8.12
CA VAL A 113 -0.90 19.86 -7.59
C VAL A 113 -0.98 21.28 -8.17
N GLY A 114 0.17 21.89 -8.42
CA GLY A 114 0.31 23.29 -8.81
C GLY A 114 0.80 24.16 -7.64
N THR A 115 1.32 25.34 -7.97
CA THR A 115 1.89 26.26 -6.98
C THR A 115 1.31 27.66 -7.13
N VAL A 116 1.30 28.41 -6.03
CA VAL A 116 1.02 29.85 -6.09
C VAL A 116 2.32 30.57 -6.45
N ASP A 117 2.28 31.43 -7.48
CA ASP A 117 3.41 32.30 -7.82
C ASP A 117 3.46 33.47 -6.84
N VAL A 118 4.28 33.29 -5.80
CA VAL A 118 4.48 34.28 -4.74
C VAL A 118 5.19 35.52 -5.27
N GLU A 119 6.12 35.38 -6.22
CA GLU A 119 6.87 36.52 -6.77
C GLU A 119 5.92 37.48 -7.48
N ARG A 120 5.04 36.94 -8.32
CA ARG A 120 4.04 37.72 -9.04
C ARG A 120 2.93 38.24 -8.13
N ALA A 121 2.53 37.47 -7.13
CA ALA A 121 1.59 37.93 -6.10
C ALA A 121 2.11 39.15 -5.35
N ILE A 122 3.39 39.16 -5.00
CA ILE A 122 4.02 40.28 -4.29
C ILE A 122 4.24 41.48 -5.24
N ARG A 123 4.69 41.26 -6.50
CA ARG A 123 4.99 42.35 -7.45
C ARG A 123 3.74 43.01 -8.03
N GLU A 124 2.73 42.22 -8.41
CA GLU A 124 1.52 42.69 -9.11
C GLU A 124 0.30 42.83 -8.18
N GLY A 125 0.40 42.36 -6.93
CA GLY A 125 -0.73 42.29 -5.99
C GLY A 125 -1.82 41.28 -6.40
N LYS A 126 -1.54 40.43 -7.39
CA LYS A 126 -2.48 39.44 -7.94
C LYS A 126 -1.97 38.03 -7.67
N VAL A 127 -2.73 37.26 -6.90
CA VAL A 127 -2.45 35.84 -6.67
C VAL A 127 -2.68 35.09 -7.98
N THR A 128 -1.59 34.68 -8.64
CA THR A 128 -1.63 33.82 -9.81
C THR A 128 -1.24 32.39 -9.43
N PHE A 129 -2.07 31.44 -9.85
CA PHE A 129 -1.84 30.02 -9.65
C PHE A 129 -1.20 29.40 -10.89
N ASP A 130 -0.04 28.78 -10.72
CA ASP A 130 0.62 28.01 -11.75
C ASP A 130 0.04 26.59 -11.78
N PRO A 131 -0.64 26.20 -12.87
CA PRO A 131 -1.32 24.91 -12.95
C PRO A 131 -0.32 23.74 -12.96
N GLY A 132 -0.57 22.75 -12.10
CA GLY A 132 0.18 21.50 -12.07
C GLY A 132 -0.29 20.48 -13.12
N LEU A 133 0.25 19.26 -13.04
CA LEU A 133 -0.15 18.13 -13.89
C LEU A 133 -1.64 17.76 -13.72
N LEU A 134 -2.19 17.89 -12.51
CA LEU A 134 -3.61 17.64 -12.24
C LEU A 134 -4.54 18.60 -13.00
N ALA A 135 -4.09 19.83 -13.25
CA ALA A 135 -4.83 20.78 -14.08
C ALA A 135 -4.79 20.38 -15.57
N ALA A 136 -3.62 19.96 -16.05
CA ALA A 136 -3.42 19.55 -17.44
C ALA A 136 -4.16 18.24 -17.80
N VAL A 137 -4.34 17.35 -16.83
CA VAL A 137 -4.99 16.04 -17.01
C VAL A 137 -6.50 16.08 -16.79
N ASN A 138 -7.10 17.21 -16.41
CA ASN A 138 -8.55 17.28 -16.23
C ASN A 138 -9.29 16.88 -17.53
N ARG A 139 -10.26 15.95 -17.39
CA ARG A 139 -10.98 15.24 -18.46
C ARG A 139 -10.04 14.44 -19.39
N GLY A 140 -8.93 13.98 -18.82
CA GLY A 140 -7.86 13.22 -19.46
C GLY A 140 -7.60 11.86 -18.80
N VAL A 141 -6.48 11.26 -19.15
CA VAL A 141 -5.95 10.03 -18.54
C VAL A 141 -4.63 10.36 -17.85
N LEU A 142 -4.52 10.07 -16.55
CA LEU A 142 -3.28 10.17 -15.79
C LEU A 142 -2.64 8.77 -15.75
N TYR A 143 -1.49 8.63 -16.41
CA TYR A 143 -0.71 7.40 -16.40
C TYR A 143 0.45 7.53 -15.41
N ILE A 144 0.56 6.55 -14.51
CA ILE A 144 1.65 6.43 -13.55
C ILE A 144 2.36 5.12 -13.83
N ASP A 145 3.63 5.20 -14.21
CA ASP A 145 4.49 4.03 -14.30
C ASP A 145 5.05 3.71 -12.92
N GLU A 146 5.03 2.44 -12.52
CA GLU A 146 5.65 1.96 -11.27
C GLU A 146 5.16 2.76 -10.03
N VAL A 147 3.85 2.74 -9.77
CA VAL A 147 3.19 3.48 -8.67
C VAL A 147 3.82 3.17 -7.30
N ASN A 148 4.39 1.97 -7.15
CA ASN A 148 5.12 1.55 -5.95
C ASN A 148 6.37 2.39 -5.64
N LEU A 149 6.90 3.13 -6.61
CA LEU A 149 8.10 3.98 -6.47
C LEU A 149 7.77 5.45 -6.19
N LEU A 150 6.50 5.85 -6.23
CA LEU A 150 6.10 7.22 -5.94
C LEU A 150 6.27 7.57 -4.46
N ASP A 151 6.53 8.85 -4.19
CA ASP A 151 6.43 9.40 -2.85
C ASP A 151 4.99 9.26 -2.31
N ASP A 152 4.88 8.88 -1.03
CA ASP A 152 3.59 8.63 -0.39
C ASP A 152 2.67 9.85 -0.45
N HIS A 153 3.21 11.05 -0.25
CA HIS A 153 2.43 12.28 -0.25
C HIS A 153 1.86 12.59 -1.64
N VAL A 154 2.63 12.31 -2.68
CA VAL A 154 2.18 12.46 -4.07
C VAL A 154 1.08 11.44 -4.38
N ALA A 155 1.25 10.18 -3.99
CA ALA A 155 0.26 9.14 -4.21
C ALA A 155 -1.07 9.46 -3.49
N ASP A 156 -1.02 9.93 -2.25
CA ASP A 156 -2.20 10.30 -1.46
C ASP A 156 -3.00 11.43 -2.16
N VAL A 157 -2.32 12.52 -2.53
CA VAL A 157 -2.97 13.67 -3.19
C VAL A 157 -3.57 13.28 -4.55
N LEU A 158 -2.89 12.44 -5.32
CA LEU A 158 -3.40 11.96 -6.60
C LEU A 158 -4.68 11.14 -6.46
N LEU A 159 -4.71 10.23 -5.48
CA LEU A 159 -5.87 9.37 -5.23
C LEU A 159 -7.04 10.18 -4.63
N ASP A 160 -6.77 11.16 -3.78
CA ASP A 160 -7.80 12.09 -3.28
C ASP A 160 -8.39 12.90 -4.43
N ALA A 161 -7.55 13.49 -5.29
CA ALA A 161 -8.01 14.25 -6.46
C ALA A 161 -8.81 13.37 -7.43
N ALA A 162 -8.38 12.13 -7.67
CA ALA A 162 -9.10 11.18 -8.52
C ALA A 162 -10.48 10.81 -7.95
N ALA A 163 -10.58 10.63 -6.63
CA ALA A 163 -11.84 10.27 -5.96
C ALA A 163 -12.80 11.47 -5.85
N MET A 164 -12.30 12.66 -5.51
CA MET A 164 -13.12 13.88 -5.35
C MET A 164 -13.46 14.53 -6.70
N GLY A 165 -12.64 14.30 -7.72
CA GLY A 165 -12.77 14.95 -9.03
C GLY A 165 -12.45 16.45 -9.02
N VAL A 166 -11.87 16.94 -7.92
CA VAL A 166 -11.46 18.33 -7.69
C VAL A 166 -10.10 18.28 -7.01
N ASN A 167 -9.19 19.11 -7.48
CA ASN A 167 -7.92 19.34 -6.82
C ASN A 167 -8.06 20.57 -5.92
N VAL A 168 -7.70 20.42 -4.64
CA VAL A 168 -7.77 21.49 -3.65
C VAL A 168 -6.36 21.73 -3.14
N VAL A 169 -5.93 22.99 -3.19
CA VAL A 169 -4.59 23.43 -2.81
C VAL A 169 -4.73 24.46 -1.72
N GLU A 170 -4.34 24.07 -0.50
CA GLU A 170 -4.36 24.93 0.67
C GLU A 170 -2.93 25.20 1.12
N ARG A 171 -2.40 26.37 0.76
CA ARG A 171 -1.03 26.77 1.07
C ARG A 171 -0.96 28.25 1.40
N GLU A 172 -0.12 28.58 2.38
CA GLU A 172 0.17 29.98 2.74
C GLU A 172 -1.08 30.82 3.07
N GLY A 173 -2.12 30.18 3.61
CA GLY A 173 -3.41 30.82 3.93
C GLY A 173 -4.32 31.08 2.71
N ILE A 174 -3.96 30.57 1.54
CA ILE A 174 -4.74 30.64 0.31
C ILE A 174 -5.31 29.25 0.04
N SER A 175 -6.64 29.16 -0.12
CA SER A 175 -7.32 27.96 -0.60
C SER A 175 -7.71 28.18 -2.06
N PHE A 176 -7.20 27.35 -2.95
CA PHE A 176 -7.52 27.35 -4.37
C PHE A 176 -8.04 25.97 -4.77
N SER A 177 -9.11 25.91 -5.56
CA SER A 177 -9.62 24.65 -6.07
C SER A 177 -9.93 24.72 -7.56
N HIS A 178 -9.70 23.60 -8.25
CA HIS A 178 -10.03 23.47 -9.66
C HIS A 178 -10.53 22.05 -10.00
N PRO A 179 -11.33 21.90 -11.08
CA PRO A 179 -11.75 20.59 -11.55
C PRO A 179 -10.56 19.69 -11.92
N ALA A 180 -10.61 18.43 -11.50
CA ALA A 180 -9.59 17.43 -11.77
C ALA A 180 -10.23 16.04 -11.92
N ARG A 181 -11.16 15.90 -12.88
CA ARG A 181 -11.82 14.63 -13.20
C ARG A 181 -11.03 13.90 -14.27
N PHE A 182 -10.29 12.86 -13.92
CA PHE A 182 -9.45 12.12 -14.86
C PHE A 182 -9.53 10.62 -14.61
N ILE A 183 -9.15 9.84 -15.63
CA ILE A 183 -9.01 8.39 -15.49
C ILE A 183 -7.61 8.11 -14.94
N LEU A 184 -7.53 7.54 -13.75
CA LEU A 184 -6.26 7.14 -13.15
C LEU A 184 -5.88 5.73 -13.60
N VAL A 185 -4.69 5.59 -14.18
CA VAL A 185 -4.10 4.28 -14.50
C VAL A 185 -2.71 4.18 -13.89
N GLY A 186 -2.55 3.24 -12.98
CA GLY A 186 -1.27 2.94 -12.34
C GLY A 186 -0.75 1.58 -12.79
N THR A 187 0.53 1.48 -13.12
CA THR A 187 1.20 0.18 -13.30
C THR A 187 2.10 -0.12 -12.10
N MET A 188 2.33 -1.39 -11.82
CA MET A 188 3.40 -1.79 -10.90
C MET A 188 4.05 -3.09 -11.36
N ASN A 189 5.32 -3.26 -10.97
CA ASN A 189 6.01 -4.54 -11.02
C ASN A 189 6.05 -5.12 -9.58
N PRO A 190 5.40 -6.27 -9.32
CA PRO A 190 5.44 -6.91 -7.99
C PRO A 190 6.86 -7.19 -7.47
N GLU A 191 7.84 -7.38 -8.35
CA GLU A 191 9.23 -7.64 -7.97
C GLU A 191 9.94 -6.42 -7.34
N GLU A 192 9.50 -5.20 -7.66
CA GLU A 192 10.11 -3.95 -7.20
C GLU A 192 9.51 -3.45 -5.87
N GLY A 193 8.59 -4.21 -5.29
CA GLY A 193 7.95 -3.92 -4.02
C GLY A 193 6.43 -3.78 -4.13
N GLU A 194 5.75 -3.93 -3.01
CA GLU A 194 4.30 -3.83 -2.94
C GLU A 194 3.83 -2.42 -2.58
N LEU A 195 2.66 -2.05 -3.11
CA LEU A 195 1.98 -0.82 -2.74
C LEU A 195 1.32 -0.97 -1.37
N ARG A 196 1.23 0.13 -0.61
CA ARG A 196 0.56 0.14 0.69
C ARG A 196 -0.92 -0.30 0.56
N PRO A 197 -1.45 -1.11 1.49
CA PRO A 197 -2.86 -1.50 1.49
C PRO A 197 -3.84 -0.33 1.41
N GLN A 198 -3.52 0.82 2.03
CA GLN A 198 -4.37 2.01 2.00
C GLN A 198 -4.44 2.68 0.62
N LEU A 199 -3.35 2.60 -0.17
CA LEU A 199 -3.30 3.10 -1.54
C LEU A 199 -3.95 2.09 -2.50
N LEU A 200 -3.72 0.79 -2.27
CA LEU A 200 -4.37 -0.28 -3.02
C LEU A 200 -5.89 -0.18 -2.92
N ASP A 201 -6.43 -0.03 -1.71
CA ASP A 201 -7.89 0.08 -1.49
C ASP A 201 -8.54 1.25 -2.24
N ARG A 202 -7.78 2.33 -2.51
CA ARG A 202 -8.25 3.51 -3.25
C ARG A 202 -8.35 3.27 -4.76
N PHE A 203 -7.68 2.26 -5.31
CA PHE A 203 -7.87 1.86 -6.70
C PHE A 203 -9.20 1.11 -6.86
N GLY A 204 -9.99 1.50 -7.84
CA GLY A 204 -11.28 0.87 -8.14
C GLY A 204 -11.12 -0.59 -8.54
N LEU A 205 -10.28 -0.83 -9.55
CA LEU A 205 -10.04 -2.14 -10.16
C LEU A 205 -8.55 -2.53 -10.10
N GLN A 206 -8.28 -3.82 -9.97
CA GLN A 206 -6.95 -4.40 -10.17
C GLN A 206 -7.01 -5.47 -11.27
N VAL A 207 -6.02 -5.45 -12.16
CA VAL A 207 -5.81 -6.50 -13.15
C VAL A 207 -4.36 -6.99 -13.09
N THR A 208 -4.19 -8.30 -13.21
CA THR A 208 -2.89 -8.94 -13.38
C THR A 208 -2.69 -9.23 -14.86
N VAL A 209 -1.52 -8.86 -15.37
CA VAL A 209 -1.12 -9.06 -16.76
C VAL A 209 0.12 -9.92 -16.79
N GLU A 210 -0.03 -11.11 -17.36
CA GLU A 210 1.02 -12.10 -17.52
C GLU A 210 1.47 -12.16 -18.99
N GLY A 211 2.67 -12.68 -19.20
CA GLY A 211 3.16 -12.96 -20.55
C GLY A 211 2.31 -14.05 -21.20
N ILE A 212 1.76 -13.80 -22.38
CA ILE A 212 1.00 -14.82 -23.12
C ILE A 212 1.93 -16.00 -23.43
N GLU A 213 1.59 -17.24 -23.06
CA GLU A 213 2.44 -18.41 -23.33
C GLU A 213 2.18 -19.08 -24.69
N ASP A 214 0.97 -18.88 -25.25
CA ASP A 214 0.57 -19.45 -26.54
C ASP A 214 1.45 -18.93 -27.70
N PRO A 215 2.21 -19.81 -28.39
CA PRO A 215 3.06 -19.43 -29.51
C PRO A 215 2.30 -18.71 -30.64
N ALA A 216 1.07 -19.12 -30.94
CA ALA A 216 0.30 -18.52 -32.02
C ALA A 216 -0.06 -17.06 -31.72
N ARG A 217 -0.49 -16.77 -30.49
CA ARG A 217 -0.75 -15.41 -30.01
C ARG A 217 0.52 -14.57 -29.89
N ARG A 218 1.65 -15.14 -29.44
CA ARG A 218 2.94 -14.42 -29.46
C ARG A 218 3.37 -14.05 -30.87
N MET A 219 3.24 -14.95 -31.84
CA MET A 219 3.52 -14.66 -33.24
C MET A 219 2.62 -13.54 -33.78
N ALA A 220 1.34 -13.52 -33.39
CA ALA A 220 0.43 -12.44 -33.76
C ALA A 220 0.86 -11.08 -33.20
N ILE A 221 1.35 -11.02 -31.95
CA ILE A 221 1.92 -9.80 -31.35
C ILE A 221 3.12 -9.30 -32.16
N VAL A 222 4.07 -10.19 -32.48
CA VAL A 222 5.26 -9.82 -33.25
C VAL A 222 4.89 -9.28 -34.62
N ARG A 223 3.98 -9.96 -35.33
CA ARG A 223 3.51 -9.52 -36.66
C ARG A 223 2.77 -8.18 -36.60
N ALA A 224 1.94 -7.98 -35.57
CA ALA A 224 1.22 -6.71 -35.39
C ALA A 224 2.19 -5.55 -35.13
N ALA A 225 3.21 -5.76 -34.30
CA ALA A 225 4.24 -4.77 -34.04
C ALA A 225 5.05 -4.43 -35.30
N GLU A 226 5.51 -5.45 -36.04
CA GLU A 226 6.28 -5.28 -37.27
C GLU A 226 5.48 -4.55 -38.37
N THR A 227 4.22 -4.94 -38.57
CA THR A 227 3.34 -4.30 -39.57
C THR A 227 3.08 -2.83 -39.20
N PHE A 228 2.87 -2.55 -37.91
CA PHE A 228 2.66 -1.18 -37.44
C PHE A 228 3.91 -0.31 -37.56
N GLU A 229 5.10 -0.85 -37.35
CA GLU A 229 6.36 -0.12 -37.54
C GLU A 229 6.62 0.19 -39.02
N TYR A 230 6.29 -0.74 -39.92
CA TYR A 230 6.50 -0.60 -41.36
C TYR A 230 5.49 0.37 -42.02
N ASP A 231 4.20 0.24 -41.71
CA ASP A 231 3.14 1.11 -42.25
C ASP A 231 2.10 1.48 -41.16
N PRO A 232 2.40 2.51 -40.34
CA PRO A 232 1.51 2.94 -39.26
C PRO A 232 0.14 3.42 -39.76
N ASP A 233 0.09 4.11 -40.91
CA ASP A 233 -1.14 4.73 -41.40
C ASP A 233 -2.06 3.71 -42.07
N GLY A 234 -1.51 2.80 -42.88
CA GLY A 234 -2.26 1.66 -43.42
C GLY A 234 -2.80 0.75 -42.32
N PHE A 235 -2.00 0.50 -41.28
CA PHE A 235 -2.43 -0.29 -40.13
C PHE A 235 -3.59 0.38 -39.37
N ARG A 236 -3.54 1.70 -39.15
CA ARG A 236 -4.67 2.43 -38.55
C ARG A 236 -5.93 2.36 -39.39
N GLN A 237 -5.80 2.47 -40.71
CA GLN A 237 -6.95 2.39 -41.61
C GLN A 237 -7.60 1.00 -41.55
N ALA A 238 -6.81 -0.06 -41.48
CA ALA A 238 -7.29 -1.43 -41.35
C ALA A 238 -8.10 -1.66 -40.04
N TYR A 239 -7.66 -1.06 -38.93
CA TYR A 239 -8.33 -1.18 -37.62
C TYR A 239 -9.33 -0.06 -37.32
N GLY A 240 -9.50 0.93 -38.21
CA GLY A 240 -10.33 2.12 -37.99
C GLY A 240 -11.80 1.77 -37.71
N ALA A 241 -12.37 0.86 -38.49
CA ALA A 241 -13.76 0.42 -38.29
C ALA A 241 -13.98 -0.21 -36.90
N ALA A 242 -13.03 -1.01 -36.42
CA ALA A 242 -13.10 -1.63 -35.09
C ALA A 242 -12.91 -0.59 -33.97
N GLN A 243 -12.03 0.41 -34.16
CA GLN A 243 -11.85 1.53 -33.23
C GLN A 243 -13.14 2.36 -33.10
N ASP A 244 -13.79 2.67 -34.23
CA ASP A 244 -15.00 3.48 -34.26
C ASP A 244 -16.22 2.74 -33.70
N ALA A 245 -16.30 1.42 -33.90
CA ALA A 245 -17.30 0.58 -33.23
C ALA A 245 -17.14 0.63 -31.71
N LEU A 246 -15.91 0.44 -31.19
CA LEU A 246 -15.63 0.51 -29.76
C LEU A 246 -15.87 1.92 -29.19
N ARG A 247 -15.51 2.97 -29.94
CA ARG A 247 -15.79 4.36 -29.56
C ARG A 247 -17.30 4.59 -29.41
N SER A 248 -18.09 4.09 -30.36
CA SER A 248 -19.55 4.22 -30.34
C SER A 248 -20.17 3.46 -29.17
N GLU A 249 -19.64 2.27 -28.86
CA GLU A 249 -20.04 1.47 -27.69
C GLU A 249 -19.77 2.22 -26.37
N ILE A 250 -18.57 2.81 -26.21
CA ILE A 250 -18.23 3.62 -25.02
C ILE A 250 -19.15 4.83 -24.88
N VAL A 251 -19.45 5.53 -25.99
CA VAL A 251 -20.36 6.69 -25.98
C VAL A 251 -21.77 6.29 -25.59
N ALA A 252 -22.29 5.20 -26.16
CA ALA A 252 -23.61 4.67 -25.84
C ALA A 252 -23.70 4.25 -24.36
N ALA A 253 -22.69 3.53 -23.87
CA ALA A 253 -22.60 3.09 -22.48
C ALA A 253 -22.57 4.27 -21.50
N ARG A 254 -21.79 5.33 -21.79
CA ARG A 254 -21.74 6.56 -20.97
C ARG A 254 -23.10 7.24 -20.87
N ALA A 255 -23.85 7.30 -21.96
CA ALA A 255 -25.19 7.88 -21.98
C ALA A 255 -26.21 7.02 -21.22
N LEU A 256 -26.09 5.69 -21.31
CA LEU A 256 -27.00 4.75 -20.65
C LEU A 256 -26.76 4.64 -19.14
N LEU A 257 -25.52 4.85 -18.67
CA LEU A 257 -25.09 4.61 -17.29
C LEU A 257 -25.99 5.23 -16.21
N SER A 258 -26.50 6.45 -16.43
CA SER A 258 -27.37 7.12 -15.45
C SER A 258 -28.75 6.46 -15.30
N SER A 259 -29.16 5.66 -16.27
CA SER A 259 -30.43 4.92 -16.26
C SER A 259 -30.30 3.48 -15.72
N VAL A 260 -29.08 3.01 -15.44
CA VAL A 260 -28.85 1.63 -15.02
C VAL A 260 -29.19 1.44 -13.53
N THR A 261 -30.08 0.51 -13.26
CA THR A 261 -30.54 0.13 -11.92
C THR A 261 -29.93 -1.21 -11.48
N VAL A 262 -29.72 -1.35 -10.18
CA VAL A 262 -29.32 -2.59 -9.53
C VAL A 262 -30.42 -2.94 -8.54
N ASP A 263 -30.84 -4.20 -8.55
CA ASP A 263 -31.81 -4.73 -7.61
C ASP A 263 -31.24 -4.79 -6.19
N ASP A 264 -32.06 -4.49 -5.18
CA ASP A 264 -31.61 -4.45 -3.78
C ASP A 264 -31.12 -5.82 -3.29
N GLY A 265 -31.69 -6.92 -3.79
CA GLY A 265 -31.21 -8.28 -3.50
C GLY A 265 -29.81 -8.56 -4.05
N LEU A 266 -29.46 -7.97 -5.20
CA LEU A 266 -28.08 -8.03 -5.72
C LEU A 266 -27.12 -7.19 -4.88
N VAL A 267 -27.55 -6.02 -4.40
CA VAL A 267 -26.74 -5.20 -3.50
C VAL A 267 -26.49 -5.95 -2.19
N GLU A 268 -27.51 -6.58 -1.62
CA GLU A 268 -27.39 -7.40 -0.42
C GLU A 268 -26.43 -8.58 -0.64
N ALA A 269 -26.54 -9.27 -1.79
CA ALA A 269 -25.62 -10.35 -2.14
C ALA A 269 -24.17 -9.88 -2.23
N VAL A 270 -23.91 -8.72 -2.82
CA VAL A 270 -22.56 -8.11 -2.88
C VAL A 270 -22.03 -7.83 -1.48
N VAL A 271 -22.84 -7.24 -0.61
CA VAL A 271 -22.44 -6.91 0.78
C VAL A 271 -22.16 -8.19 1.57
N LYS A 272 -23.05 -9.19 1.51
CA LYS A 272 -22.86 -10.50 2.17
C LYS A 272 -21.58 -11.17 1.69
N ALA A 273 -21.32 -11.18 0.39
CA ALA A 273 -20.10 -11.75 -0.18
C ALA A 273 -18.84 -11.00 0.26
N CYS A 274 -18.85 -9.65 0.27
CA CYS A 274 -17.70 -8.86 0.74
C CYS A 274 -17.40 -9.12 2.23
N ILE A 275 -18.43 -9.23 3.08
CA ILE A 275 -18.28 -9.59 4.50
C ILE A 275 -17.65 -10.99 4.65
N ARG A 276 -18.15 -11.98 3.89
CA ARG A 276 -17.66 -13.37 3.92
C ARG A 276 -16.20 -13.48 3.47
N LEU A 277 -15.81 -12.72 2.45
CA LEU A 277 -14.43 -12.64 1.94
C LEU A 277 -13.49 -11.81 2.85
N GLY A 278 -13.98 -11.33 4.00
CA GLY A 278 -13.16 -10.59 4.98
C GLY A 278 -12.81 -9.16 4.55
N VAL A 279 -13.51 -8.61 3.54
CA VAL A 279 -13.33 -7.25 3.06
C VAL A 279 -14.13 -6.31 3.95
N ARG A 280 -13.44 -5.49 4.75
CA ARG A 280 -14.08 -4.60 5.74
C ARG A 280 -14.37 -3.18 5.21
N THR A 281 -14.02 -2.89 3.97
CA THR A 281 -14.10 -1.55 3.38
C THR A 281 -15.35 -1.39 2.53
N HIS A 282 -16.21 -0.41 2.86
CA HIS A 282 -17.38 -0.06 2.03
C HIS A 282 -17.02 0.40 0.61
N ARG A 283 -15.76 0.79 0.38
CA ARG A 283 -15.24 1.10 -0.95
C ARG A 283 -15.31 -0.09 -1.90
N ALA A 284 -15.17 -1.30 -1.38
CA ALA A 284 -15.30 -2.53 -2.15
C ALA A 284 -16.72 -2.66 -2.70
N ASP A 285 -17.72 -2.56 -1.82
CA ASP A 285 -19.15 -2.65 -2.18
C ASP A 285 -19.49 -1.62 -3.27
N ILE A 286 -19.06 -0.36 -3.07
CA ILE A 286 -19.30 0.73 -4.02
C ILE A 286 -18.61 0.46 -5.36
N ALA A 287 -17.36 0.00 -5.35
CA ALA A 287 -16.60 -0.30 -6.56
C ALA A 287 -17.25 -1.43 -7.35
N VAL A 288 -17.67 -2.53 -6.68
CA VAL A 288 -18.36 -3.67 -7.31
C VAL A 288 -19.66 -3.21 -7.95
N VAL A 289 -20.53 -2.51 -7.21
CA VAL A 289 -21.82 -2.05 -7.74
C VAL A 289 -21.64 -1.08 -8.92
N ARG A 290 -20.71 -0.12 -8.81
CA ARG A 290 -20.42 0.81 -9.92
C ARG A 290 -19.89 0.06 -11.15
N THR A 291 -19.04 -0.94 -10.95
CA THR A 291 -18.47 -1.74 -12.03
C THR A 291 -19.55 -2.59 -12.70
N ALA A 292 -20.41 -3.25 -11.92
CA ALA A 292 -21.53 -4.05 -12.44
C ALA A 292 -22.53 -3.20 -13.26
N LYS A 293 -22.87 -2.00 -12.77
CA LYS A 293 -23.68 -1.03 -13.54
C LYS A 293 -23.01 -0.64 -14.87
N THR A 294 -21.69 -0.48 -14.84
CA THR A 294 -20.91 -0.10 -16.01
C THR A 294 -20.82 -1.24 -17.02
N ILE A 295 -20.69 -2.48 -16.57
CA ILE A 295 -20.72 -3.69 -17.40
C ILE A 295 -22.09 -3.82 -18.08
N ALA A 296 -23.19 -3.66 -17.32
CA ALA A 296 -24.54 -3.69 -17.88
C ALA A 296 -24.76 -2.58 -18.92
N ALA A 297 -24.30 -1.34 -18.62
CA ALA A 297 -24.38 -0.22 -19.55
C ALA A 297 -23.61 -0.50 -20.85
N LEU A 298 -22.41 -1.08 -20.74
CA LEU A 298 -21.57 -1.45 -21.88
C LEU A 298 -22.23 -2.54 -22.74
N ALA A 299 -22.95 -3.46 -22.11
CA ALA A 299 -23.77 -4.47 -22.80
C ALA A 299 -25.11 -3.91 -23.36
N GLY A 300 -25.37 -2.60 -23.25
CA GLY A 300 -26.61 -1.96 -23.71
C GLY A 300 -27.85 -2.27 -22.86
N ARG A 301 -27.66 -2.74 -21.62
CA ARG A 301 -28.74 -3.10 -20.68
C ARG A 301 -28.92 -2.04 -19.61
N THR A 302 -30.15 -1.90 -19.10
CA THR A 302 -30.50 -0.99 -18.00
C THR A 302 -30.63 -1.68 -16.64
N VAL A 303 -30.57 -3.02 -16.60
CA VAL A 303 -30.67 -3.80 -15.37
C VAL A 303 -29.42 -4.66 -15.22
N VAL A 304 -28.81 -4.58 -14.03
CA VAL A 304 -27.64 -5.37 -13.65
C VAL A 304 -28.06 -6.82 -13.36
N THR A 305 -27.26 -7.76 -13.83
CA THR A 305 -27.45 -9.21 -13.64
C THR A 305 -26.38 -9.78 -12.71
N ARG A 306 -26.60 -11.01 -12.22
CA ARG A 306 -25.61 -11.73 -11.39
C ARG A 306 -24.27 -11.92 -12.12
N VAL A 307 -24.30 -12.13 -13.43
CA VAL A 307 -23.08 -12.29 -14.25
C VAL A 307 -22.24 -11.00 -14.24
N ASP A 308 -22.89 -9.83 -14.30
CA ASP A 308 -22.21 -8.54 -14.23
C ASP A 308 -21.57 -8.32 -12.85
N VAL A 309 -22.26 -8.74 -11.79
CA VAL A 309 -21.75 -8.66 -10.42
C VAL A 309 -20.54 -9.57 -10.25
N ARG A 310 -20.59 -10.79 -10.77
CA ARG A 310 -19.46 -11.74 -10.75
C ARG A 310 -18.22 -11.14 -11.42
N GLU A 311 -18.35 -10.68 -12.66
CA GLU A 311 -17.26 -10.03 -13.41
C GLU A 311 -16.75 -8.78 -12.66
N ALA A 312 -17.65 -7.98 -12.06
CA ALA A 312 -17.25 -6.83 -11.27
C ALA A 312 -16.43 -7.20 -10.02
N MET A 313 -16.79 -8.29 -9.34
CA MET A 313 -16.09 -8.77 -8.15
C MET A 313 -14.68 -9.29 -8.49
N GLU A 314 -14.53 -9.99 -9.62
CA GLU A 314 -13.23 -10.45 -10.13
C GLU A 314 -12.25 -9.29 -10.36
N LEU A 315 -12.74 -8.13 -10.78
CA LEU A 315 -11.90 -6.95 -11.05
C LEU A 315 -11.70 -6.05 -9.82
N ALA A 316 -12.68 -5.98 -8.92
CA ALA A 316 -12.70 -4.99 -7.83
C ALA A 316 -12.23 -5.53 -6.47
N LEU A 317 -12.27 -6.84 -6.21
CA LEU A 317 -11.97 -7.41 -4.90
C LEU A 317 -10.54 -7.93 -4.67
N PRO A 318 -9.79 -8.45 -5.67
CA PRO A 318 -8.53 -9.17 -5.40
C PRO A 318 -7.50 -8.40 -4.54
N HIS A 319 -7.43 -7.07 -4.69
CA HIS A 319 -6.51 -6.21 -3.95
C HIS A 319 -7.02 -5.74 -2.58
N ARG A 320 -8.26 -6.04 -2.25
CA ARG A 320 -8.94 -5.67 -0.99
C ARG A 320 -9.13 -6.85 -0.04
N MET A 321 -8.97 -8.07 -0.53
CA MET A 321 -9.08 -9.29 0.27
C MET A 321 -7.91 -9.40 1.26
N ARG A 322 -8.22 -9.80 2.50
CA ARG A 322 -7.18 -10.11 3.48
C ARG A 322 -6.48 -11.39 3.07
N ARG A 323 -5.15 -11.32 2.99
CA ARG A 323 -4.30 -12.49 2.82
C ARG A 323 -4.46 -13.39 4.03
N LYS A 324 -4.72 -14.68 3.82
CA LYS A 324 -4.14 -15.69 4.70
C LYS A 324 -2.64 -15.73 4.38
N PRO A 325 -1.77 -15.95 5.38
CA PRO A 325 -0.37 -16.23 5.09
C PRO A 325 -0.29 -17.35 4.03
N PHE A 326 0.58 -17.20 3.02
CA PHE A 326 0.89 -18.24 2.03
C PHE A 326 -0.12 -18.53 0.88
N GLU A 327 -1.15 -17.71 0.66
CA GLU A 327 -2.12 -17.93 -0.44
C GLU A 327 -2.25 -16.72 -1.39
N GLU A 328 -2.09 -16.94 -2.70
CA GLU A 328 -2.49 -15.94 -3.70
C GLU A 328 -4.01 -15.78 -3.67
N PRO A 329 -4.56 -14.54 -3.71
CA PRO A 329 -5.99 -14.32 -3.69
C PRO A 329 -6.59 -14.82 -5.00
N LYS A 330 -7.01 -16.08 -5.00
CA LYS A 330 -7.89 -16.64 -6.00
C LYS A 330 -9.29 -16.57 -5.42
N ILE A 331 -10.15 -15.82 -6.08
CA ILE A 331 -11.58 -15.95 -5.86
C ILE A 331 -11.92 -17.32 -6.43
N ASP A 332 -12.26 -18.28 -5.57
CA ASP A 332 -12.81 -19.53 -6.04
C ASP A 332 -14.17 -19.21 -6.70
N PRO A 333 -14.35 -19.48 -8.01
CA PRO A 333 -15.60 -19.21 -8.69
C PRO A 333 -16.80 -19.88 -8.01
N GLU A 334 -16.59 -21.05 -7.39
CA GLU A 334 -17.64 -21.79 -6.70
C GLU A 334 -18.04 -21.14 -5.37
N ASP A 335 -17.09 -20.53 -4.64
CA ASP A 335 -17.37 -19.78 -3.41
C ASP A 335 -18.13 -18.48 -3.69
N LEU A 336 -17.79 -17.83 -4.81
CA LEU A 336 -18.48 -16.64 -5.27
C LEU A 336 -19.91 -16.96 -5.68
N ASP A 337 -20.10 -18.06 -6.40
CA ASP A 337 -21.41 -18.52 -6.87
C ASP A 337 -22.30 -18.94 -5.72
N ARG A 338 -21.79 -19.74 -4.79
CA ARG A 338 -22.49 -20.10 -3.55
C ARG A 338 -22.90 -18.87 -2.74
N SER A 339 -22.04 -17.85 -2.68
CA SER A 339 -22.35 -16.60 -1.96
C SER A 339 -23.45 -15.77 -2.64
N LEU A 340 -23.52 -15.80 -3.97
CA LEU A 340 -24.57 -15.14 -4.75
C LEU A 340 -25.88 -15.97 -4.78
N GLU A 341 -25.79 -17.30 -4.65
CA GLU A 341 -26.93 -18.22 -4.56
C GLU A 341 -27.62 -18.14 -3.20
N ASP A 342 -26.87 -18.27 -2.09
CA ASP A 342 -27.39 -18.18 -0.71
C ASP A 342 -28.17 -16.87 -0.46
N ALA A 343 -27.69 -15.75 -1.02
CA ALA A 343 -28.30 -14.44 -0.85
C ALA A 343 -29.57 -14.25 -1.72
N GLY A 344 -29.72 -15.03 -2.79
CA GLY A 344 -30.89 -15.00 -3.65
C GLY A 344 -32.09 -15.80 -3.13
N GLU A 345 -31.84 -16.83 -2.33
CA GLU A 345 -32.89 -17.74 -1.82
C GLU A 345 -33.70 -17.17 -0.64
N GLU A 346 -33.18 -16.18 0.10
CA GLU A 346 -33.92 -15.50 1.17
C GLU A 346 -35.01 -14.55 0.64
N HIS A 347 -34.92 -14.11 -0.62
CA HIS A 347 -35.83 -13.11 -1.19
C HIS A 347 -37.07 -13.69 -1.89
N ASP A 348 -37.13 -15.02 -2.08
CA ASP A 348 -38.28 -15.73 -2.69
C ASP A 348 -39.23 -16.33 -1.63
N ARG A 349 -38.95 -16.11 -0.33
CA ARG A 349 -39.89 -16.40 0.75
C ARG A 349 -40.77 -15.19 0.99
N THR A 350 -41.84 -15.07 0.20
CA THR A 350 -43.02 -14.28 0.59
C THR A 350 -43.42 -14.64 2.04
N PRO A 351 -43.80 -13.67 2.90
CA PRO A 351 -44.26 -13.99 4.25
C PRO A 351 -45.55 -14.79 4.15
N ARG A 352 -45.47 -16.10 4.44
CA ARG A 352 -46.66 -16.90 4.71
C ARG A 352 -47.05 -16.69 6.16
N ASP A 353 -48.32 -16.37 6.30
CA ASP A 353 -49.12 -16.18 7.49
C ASP A 353 -49.11 -17.48 8.32
N ASP A 354 -48.34 -17.51 9.41
CA ASP A 354 -48.36 -18.61 10.37
C ASP A 354 -49.14 -18.20 11.62
N GLY A 355 -50.45 -18.39 11.53
CA GLY A 355 -51.30 -18.65 12.69
C GLY A 355 -51.39 -20.16 12.94
N GLY A 356 -51.22 -20.58 14.20
CA GLY A 356 -51.90 -21.76 14.75
C GLY A 356 -51.10 -23.05 14.90
N ASP A 357 -50.36 -23.11 16.01
CA ASP A 357 -50.51 -24.08 17.11
C ASP A 357 -50.19 -25.59 16.97
N ALA A 358 -49.58 -26.06 18.07
CA ALA A 358 -49.68 -27.36 18.73
C ALA A 358 -48.81 -28.59 18.33
N THR A 359 -47.83 -28.83 19.21
CA THR A 359 -47.56 -30.09 19.97
C THR A 359 -47.01 -31.35 19.27
N GLY A 360 -46.01 -31.97 19.90
CA GLY A 360 -45.74 -33.41 19.78
C GLY A 360 -44.31 -33.82 20.16
N GLU A 361 -44.16 -34.41 21.34
CA GLU A 361 -42.94 -34.96 21.94
C GLU A 361 -42.42 -36.25 21.26
N GLY A 362 -41.11 -36.55 21.45
CA GLY A 362 -40.70 -37.90 21.91
C GLY A 362 -39.70 -38.72 21.07
N SER A 363 -38.53 -38.99 21.70
CA SER A 363 -37.70 -40.24 21.68
C SER A 363 -37.06 -40.74 20.36
N SER A 364 -35.95 -41.50 20.31
CA SER A 364 -34.82 -41.86 21.19
C SER A 364 -33.86 -42.76 20.34
N ASP A 365 -32.64 -42.99 20.86
CA ASP A 365 -31.68 -44.07 20.51
C ASP A 365 -30.93 -43.96 19.16
N GLY A 366 -29.60 -44.07 19.04
CA GLY A 366 -28.56 -44.70 19.87
C GLY A 366 -27.87 -45.77 19.01
N HIS A 367 -26.54 -45.73 18.83
CA HIS A 367 -25.65 -46.91 18.69
C HIS A 367 -24.17 -46.50 18.57
N ASP A 368 -23.38 -47.01 19.52
CA ASP A 368 -21.92 -47.06 19.54
C ASP A 368 -21.37 -48.13 18.58
N GLY A 369 -20.13 -47.93 18.11
CA GLY A 369 -19.35 -48.96 17.44
C GLY A 369 -17.89 -48.57 17.25
N GLU A 370 -17.01 -49.01 18.15
CA GLU A 370 -15.58 -49.19 17.86
C GLU A 370 -15.37 -50.34 16.86
N PRO A 371 -14.23 -50.35 16.13
CA PRO A 371 -13.23 -51.38 16.46
C PRO A 371 -11.75 -50.95 16.37
N SER A 372 -10.93 -51.81 16.99
CA SER A 372 -9.48 -51.77 17.30
C SER A 372 -8.52 -52.05 16.10
N PRO A 373 -7.17 -51.99 16.30
CA PRO A 373 -6.17 -51.60 15.29
C PRO A 373 -5.40 -52.77 14.63
N ALA A 374 -4.69 -52.48 13.51
CA ALA A 374 -3.56 -53.29 13.02
C ALA A 374 -2.55 -52.45 12.22
N ALA A 375 -1.27 -52.79 12.36
CA ALA A 375 -0.07 -52.07 11.94
C ALA A 375 0.43 -52.39 10.52
N GLY A 376 1.27 -51.51 9.96
CA GLY A 376 2.18 -51.83 8.83
C GLY A 376 2.60 -50.59 8.05
N GLY A 377 3.89 -50.21 8.15
CA GLY A 377 4.40 -48.91 7.69
C GLY A 377 4.72 -48.79 6.20
N ALA A 378 4.64 -47.54 5.73
CA ALA A 378 5.39 -46.98 4.61
C ALA A 378 5.49 -45.46 4.85
N SER A 379 6.71 -44.92 4.79
CA SER A 379 7.01 -43.50 4.95
C SER A 379 6.35 -42.68 3.83
N HIS A 380 5.27 -41.98 4.16
CA HIS A 380 4.71 -40.90 3.36
C HIS A 380 4.92 -39.58 4.11
N GLU A 381 5.58 -38.61 3.47
CA GLU A 381 5.52 -37.20 3.88
C GLU A 381 4.06 -36.81 4.05
N THR A 382 3.67 -36.54 5.29
CA THR A 382 2.30 -36.11 5.62
C THR A 382 2.36 -34.62 5.86
N VAL A 383 1.85 -33.83 4.92
CA VAL A 383 1.54 -32.42 5.15
C VAL A 383 0.28 -32.41 6.03
N LEU A 384 0.43 -31.97 7.27
CA LEU A 384 -0.67 -31.88 8.25
C LEU A 384 -1.36 -30.50 8.14
N PRO A 385 -2.70 -30.43 8.28
CA PRO A 385 -3.44 -29.18 8.24
C PRO A 385 -3.21 -28.34 9.51
N VAL A 386 -3.21 -27.01 9.32
CA VAL A 386 -3.07 -26.00 10.38
C VAL A 386 -4.31 -26.01 11.28
N GLY A 387 -4.11 -26.10 12.60
CA GLY A 387 -5.19 -26.00 13.60
C GLY A 387 -5.79 -24.58 13.71
N ASP A 388 -7.04 -24.50 14.16
CA ASP A 388 -7.82 -23.25 14.23
C ASP A 388 -7.19 -22.18 15.14
N PRO A 389 -7.25 -20.89 14.76
CA PRO A 389 -6.78 -19.79 15.59
C PRO A 389 -7.72 -19.51 16.77
N VAL A 390 -7.12 -19.35 17.96
CA VAL A 390 -7.80 -19.06 19.23
C VAL A 390 -8.49 -17.68 19.20
N ASP A 391 -9.73 -17.64 19.65
CA ASP A 391 -10.57 -16.44 19.81
C ASP A 391 -10.06 -15.56 20.98
N VAL A 392 -9.63 -14.33 20.68
CA VAL A 392 -8.99 -13.40 21.63
C VAL A 392 -10.01 -12.51 22.37
N GLY A 393 -11.27 -12.93 22.43
CA GLY A 393 -12.36 -12.13 23.00
C GLY A 393 -12.43 -12.04 24.54
N LYS A 394 -11.58 -12.73 25.32
CA LYS A 394 -11.69 -12.71 26.79
C LYS A 394 -10.33 -12.82 27.46
N MET A 395 -9.78 -11.69 27.93
CA MET A 395 -8.97 -11.66 29.15
C MET A 395 -8.83 -10.22 29.67
N SER A 396 -9.34 -9.99 30.89
CA SER A 396 -9.22 -8.74 31.63
C SER A 396 -7.84 -8.63 32.27
N LEU A 397 -7.17 -7.48 32.11
CA LEU A 397 -5.97 -7.14 32.87
C LEU A 397 -6.31 -6.17 34.01
N PRO A 398 -5.57 -6.23 35.15
CA PRO A 398 -5.88 -5.44 36.33
C PRO A 398 -5.60 -3.96 36.13
N GLU A 399 -6.60 -3.15 36.48
CA GLU A 399 -6.60 -1.69 36.43
C GLU A 399 -5.46 -1.09 37.27
N ARG A 400 -4.44 -0.51 36.62
CA ARG A 400 -3.61 0.51 37.29
C ARG A 400 -3.14 1.60 36.31
N ARG A 401 -3.80 2.76 36.47
CA ARG A 401 -3.44 4.13 36.01
C ARG A 401 -3.76 4.50 34.56
N ASP A 402 -4.97 4.15 34.14
CA ASP A 402 -5.54 4.42 32.81
C ASP A 402 -6.31 5.76 32.72
N ALA A 403 -5.77 6.85 33.29
CA ALA A 403 -6.41 8.17 33.23
C ALA A 403 -5.71 9.14 32.25
N LEU A 404 -4.43 8.92 31.94
CA LEU A 404 -3.65 9.77 31.02
C LEU A 404 -3.51 9.17 29.61
N GLU A 405 -3.71 7.85 29.45
CA GLU A 405 -3.60 7.14 28.17
C GLU A 405 -4.87 7.23 27.32
N ARG A 406 -6.05 7.37 27.93
CA ARG A 406 -7.34 7.49 27.21
C ARG A 406 -7.52 8.79 26.43
N LEU A 407 -6.60 9.75 26.55
CA LEU A 407 -6.57 11.00 25.76
C LEU A 407 -5.69 10.91 24.50
N ARG A 408 -5.06 9.76 24.21
CA ARG A 408 -4.14 9.60 23.08
C ARG A 408 -4.52 8.41 22.19
N THR A 409 -5.69 8.48 21.57
CA THR A 409 -6.10 7.51 20.56
C THR A 409 -5.52 7.84 19.17
N SER A 410 -5.00 6.79 18.53
CA SER A 410 -4.72 6.62 17.10
C SER A 410 -3.40 7.20 16.54
N GLY A 411 -2.47 6.28 16.25
CA GLY A 411 -1.47 6.42 15.19
C GLY A 411 -0.33 7.40 15.48
N ARG A 412 0.62 7.04 16.35
CA ARG A 412 1.87 7.81 16.47
C ARG A 412 3.08 7.00 16.02
N ARG A 413 3.62 7.40 14.86
CA ARG A 413 5.08 7.42 14.64
C ARG A 413 5.66 8.47 15.58
N PHE A 414 6.90 8.29 16.02
CA PHE A 414 7.55 9.29 16.84
C PHE A 414 7.95 10.50 16.00
N GLU A 415 7.32 11.62 16.30
CA GLU A 415 7.72 12.93 15.81
C GLU A 415 8.97 13.37 16.58
N THR A 416 10.11 13.40 15.91
CA THR A 416 11.35 13.94 16.46
C THR A 416 11.74 15.16 15.64
N PHE A 417 12.34 16.16 16.30
CA PHE A 417 12.89 17.32 15.59
C PHE A 417 14.01 16.82 14.69
N SER A 418 13.86 16.94 13.37
CA SER A 418 14.96 16.60 12.46
C SER A 418 16.02 17.69 12.59
N ALA A 419 17.28 17.27 12.71
CA ALA A 419 18.40 18.19 12.74
C ALA A 419 18.79 18.67 11.31
N GLY A 420 18.27 18.02 10.26
CA GLY A 420 18.55 18.34 8.87
C GLY A 420 17.43 19.12 8.16
N ASN A 421 17.65 19.42 6.88
CA ASN A 421 16.67 20.08 6.00
C ASN A 421 15.52 19.15 5.53
N ALA A 422 15.40 17.95 6.13
CA ALA A 422 14.40 16.94 5.78
C ALA A 422 13.23 16.95 6.78
N GLY A 423 12.03 16.65 6.30
CA GLY A 423 10.82 16.57 7.13
C GLY A 423 9.80 17.69 6.90
N ARG A 424 8.63 17.53 7.52
CA ARG A 424 7.49 18.44 7.37
C ARG A 424 7.76 19.74 8.13
N TYR A 425 7.54 20.88 7.50
CA TYR A 425 7.53 22.18 8.18
C TYR A 425 6.29 22.27 9.08
N VAL A 426 6.49 22.43 10.39
CA VAL A 426 5.39 22.44 11.37
C VAL A 426 5.29 23.79 12.10
N ALA A 427 6.42 24.45 12.34
CA ALA A 427 6.45 25.74 13.03
C ALA A 427 7.66 26.56 12.60
N ALA A 428 7.65 27.87 12.86
CA ALA A 428 8.80 28.75 12.68
C ALA A 428 9.37 29.19 14.04
N ARG A 429 10.68 29.34 14.13
CA ARG A 429 11.38 29.85 15.33
C ARG A 429 12.37 30.96 15.00
N TYR A 430 12.93 31.62 16.01
CA TYR A 430 14.05 32.54 15.81
C TYR A 430 15.32 31.79 15.36
N PRO A 431 16.22 32.45 14.61
CA PRO A 431 17.39 31.78 14.05
C PRO A 431 18.33 31.22 15.13
N THR A 432 18.77 29.98 14.93
CA THR A 432 19.72 29.24 15.77
C THR A 432 20.99 28.85 15.01
N GLY A 433 21.05 29.09 13.69
CA GLY A 433 22.23 28.91 12.86
C GLY A 433 22.14 27.79 11.83
N THR A 434 20.95 27.24 11.56
CA THR A 434 20.77 26.12 10.60
C THR A 434 20.66 26.58 9.15
N GLY A 435 20.35 27.85 8.91
CA GLY A 435 20.24 28.43 7.57
C GLY A 435 18.98 28.06 6.77
N ASP A 436 18.08 27.22 7.30
CA ASP A 436 16.79 26.88 6.68
C ASP A 436 15.73 27.94 7.03
N ILE A 437 15.63 29.00 6.22
CA ILE A 437 14.72 30.12 6.43
C ILE A 437 13.26 29.73 6.10
N ALA A 438 12.35 30.02 7.04
CA ALA A 438 10.90 29.95 6.86
C ALA A 438 10.41 31.24 6.17
N LEU A 439 10.37 31.21 4.83
CA LEU A 439 10.04 32.37 4.01
C LEU A 439 8.69 33.00 4.38
N ASP A 440 7.65 32.19 4.57
CA ASP A 440 6.29 32.59 4.91
C ASP A 440 6.23 33.32 6.26
N ALA A 441 6.80 32.71 7.29
CA ALA A 441 6.83 33.28 8.64
C ALA A 441 7.71 34.54 8.69
N THR A 442 8.79 34.57 7.90
CA THR A 442 9.67 35.74 7.76
C THR A 442 8.94 36.90 7.08
N LEU A 443 8.22 36.64 5.98
CA LEU A 443 7.43 37.65 5.29
C LEU A 443 6.26 38.13 6.14
N ARG A 444 5.59 37.24 6.89
CA ARG A 444 4.52 37.60 7.83
C ARG A 444 5.04 38.44 9.01
N ALA A 445 6.25 38.16 9.50
CA ALA A 445 6.91 38.98 10.51
C ALA A 445 7.31 40.35 9.95
N ALA A 446 7.76 40.42 8.70
CA ALA A 446 8.12 41.68 8.03
C ALA A 446 6.89 42.51 7.61
N ALA A 447 5.73 41.90 7.38
CA ALA A 447 4.54 42.53 6.80
C ALA A 447 4.04 43.79 7.56
N PRO A 448 3.94 43.81 8.90
CA PRO A 448 3.51 45.00 9.65
C PRO A 448 4.46 46.20 9.48
N HIS A 449 5.74 45.94 9.24
CA HIS A 449 6.77 46.96 9.16
C HIS A 449 6.89 47.61 7.77
N GLN A 450 6.18 47.09 6.77
CA GLN A 450 6.26 47.55 5.37
C GLN A 450 5.71 48.97 5.14
N GLN A 451 4.96 49.53 6.09
CA GLN A 451 4.48 50.90 6.02
C GLN A 451 5.51 51.93 6.51
N VAL A 452 6.47 51.48 7.34
CA VAL A 452 7.45 52.35 8.00
C VAL A 452 8.85 52.18 7.42
N ARG A 453 9.18 50.97 6.94
CA ARG A 453 10.48 50.69 6.33
C ARG A 453 10.54 51.20 4.90
N ASP A 454 11.67 51.82 4.55
CA ASP A 454 12.00 52.09 3.16
C ASP A 454 12.18 50.74 2.44
N ARG A 455 11.56 50.64 1.27
CA ARG A 455 11.53 49.42 0.49
C ARG A 455 12.67 49.35 -0.52
N GLU A 456 13.46 50.42 -0.73
CA GLU A 456 14.62 50.43 -1.63
C GLU A 456 14.39 49.73 -3.00
N GLY A 457 13.16 49.82 -3.54
CA GLY A 457 12.77 49.17 -4.80
C GLY A 457 12.47 47.66 -4.73
N VAL A 458 12.59 47.01 -3.57
CA VAL A 458 12.09 45.64 -3.36
C VAL A 458 10.61 45.65 -2.95
N ALA A 459 9.92 44.54 -3.20
CA ALA A 459 8.48 44.51 -2.95
C ALA A 459 8.11 44.31 -1.47
N VAL A 460 8.99 43.65 -0.69
CA VAL A 460 8.92 43.53 0.78
C VAL A 460 10.32 43.74 1.37
N ALA A 461 10.48 44.70 2.28
CA ALA A 461 11.72 44.97 3.01
C ALA A 461 11.86 44.05 4.23
N VAL A 462 12.74 43.06 4.13
CA VAL A 462 13.03 42.08 5.19
C VAL A 462 14.33 42.43 5.90
N TRP A 463 14.30 42.51 7.22
CA TRP A 463 15.46 42.75 8.09
C TRP A 463 15.81 41.49 8.89
N SER A 464 17.00 41.44 9.49
CA SER A 464 17.49 40.27 10.24
C SER A 464 16.58 39.84 11.39
N GLU A 465 15.83 40.78 11.98
CA GLU A 465 14.88 40.54 13.08
C GLU A 465 13.61 39.80 12.63
N ASP A 466 13.25 39.90 11.35
CA ASP A 466 12.07 39.23 10.81
C ASP A 466 12.36 37.77 10.45
N ILE A 467 13.64 37.40 10.29
CA ILE A 467 14.05 36.05 9.88
C ILE A 467 13.50 35.03 10.86
N ARG A 468 12.82 34.02 10.31
CA ARG A 468 12.38 32.83 11.03
C ARG A 468 13.05 31.62 10.40
N GLU A 469 13.47 30.67 11.23
CA GLU A 469 13.95 29.35 10.80
C GLU A 469 12.82 28.34 10.79
N ARG A 470 12.86 27.41 9.83
CA ARG A 470 11.92 26.29 9.77
C ARG A 470 12.19 25.30 10.90
N VAL A 471 11.15 24.97 11.66
CA VAL A 471 11.13 23.80 12.54
C VAL A 471 10.50 22.65 11.77
N ARG A 472 11.33 21.65 11.47
CA ARG A 472 10.90 20.46 10.78
C ARG A 472 10.77 19.29 11.75
N VAL A 473 9.70 18.53 11.56
CA VAL A 473 9.50 17.27 12.24
C VAL A 473 9.82 16.16 11.23
N GLY A 474 10.81 15.36 11.58
CA GLY A 474 11.23 14.17 10.84
C GLY A 474 10.59 12.91 11.44
N LYS A 475 10.56 11.85 10.64
CA LYS A 475 10.14 10.52 11.07
C LYS A 475 11.40 9.65 11.17
N VAL A 476 11.82 9.30 12.38
CA VAL A 476 12.95 8.38 12.59
C VAL A 476 12.42 6.95 12.48
N SER A 477 13.07 6.11 11.68
CA SER A 477 12.74 4.69 11.53
C SER A 477 13.62 3.81 12.41
N VAL A 478 13.08 2.73 12.97
CA VAL A 478 13.89 1.72 13.65
C VAL A 478 14.52 0.80 12.59
N ALA A 479 15.80 0.48 12.74
CA ALA A 479 16.46 -0.57 11.98
C ALA A 479 16.57 -1.80 12.90
N CYS A 480 15.79 -2.83 12.64
CA CYS A 480 15.71 -4.04 13.45
C CYS A 480 16.37 -5.21 12.72
N VAL A 481 17.31 -5.89 13.36
CA VAL A 481 17.91 -7.12 12.83
C VAL A 481 17.57 -8.30 13.74
N PHE A 482 16.94 -9.32 13.16
CA PHE A 482 16.68 -10.60 13.80
C PHE A 482 17.90 -11.50 13.61
N VAL A 483 18.48 -11.96 14.71
CA VAL A 483 19.61 -12.88 14.76
C VAL A 483 19.08 -14.21 15.26
N VAL A 484 18.89 -15.16 14.35
CA VAL A 484 18.15 -16.41 14.60
C VAL A 484 19.08 -17.61 14.49
N ASP A 485 19.04 -18.47 15.51
CA ASP A 485 19.71 -19.78 15.49
C ASP A 485 19.06 -20.69 14.44
N ALA A 486 19.83 -21.48 13.67
CA ALA A 486 19.27 -22.46 12.72
C ALA A 486 19.67 -23.92 13.05
N SER A 487 20.18 -24.16 14.25
CA SER A 487 20.69 -25.47 14.69
C SER A 487 19.60 -26.54 14.86
N GLY A 488 20.02 -27.81 14.82
CA GLY A 488 19.11 -28.97 14.80
C GLY A 488 18.26 -29.14 16.06
N SER A 489 18.63 -28.49 17.18
CA SER A 489 17.80 -28.46 18.40
C SER A 489 16.47 -27.76 18.14
N MET A 490 16.37 -26.81 17.20
CA MET A 490 15.12 -26.12 16.86
C MET A 490 14.13 -26.93 16.01
N GLY A 491 14.55 -28.08 15.47
CA GLY A 491 13.74 -28.91 14.55
C GLY A 491 12.70 -29.82 15.23
N ALA A 492 12.60 -29.84 16.57
CA ALA A 492 11.59 -30.65 17.26
C ALA A 492 10.23 -29.93 17.30
N LEU A 493 9.45 -30.18 16.24
CA LEU A 493 7.98 -30.29 16.09
C LEU A 493 6.97 -29.38 16.81
N MET A 494 7.32 -28.45 17.70
CA MET A 494 6.38 -27.39 18.16
C MET A 494 7.04 -26.04 18.48
N ARG A 495 8.38 -25.94 18.50
CA ARG A 495 9.08 -24.67 18.82
C ARG A 495 9.15 -23.68 17.67
N MET A 496 9.03 -24.16 16.42
CA MET A 496 9.22 -23.35 15.22
C MET A 496 7.96 -22.57 14.82
N GLU A 497 6.75 -23.04 15.13
CA GLU A 497 5.50 -22.32 14.83
C GLU A 497 5.30 -21.11 15.76
N SER A 498 5.55 -21.27 17.06
CA SER A 498 5.44 -20.18 18.04
C SER A 498 6.56 -19.14 17.87
N ALA A 499 7.80 -19.56 17.60
CA ALA A 499 8.90 -18.63 17.32
C ALA A 499 8.73 -17.91 15.97
N LYS A 500 8.27 -18.61 14.92
CA LYS A 500 7.91 -17.97 13.64
C LYS A 500 6.73 -17.02 13.81
N GLY A 501 5.69 -17.41 14.55
CA GLY A 501 4.55 -16.55 14.85
C GLY A 501 4.92 -15.31 15.66
N ALA A 502 5.86 -15.44 16.60
CA ALA A 502 6.44 -14.35 17.38
C ALA A 502 7.22 -13.37 16.52
N VAL A 503 8.19 -13.88 15.75
CA VAL A 503 8.98 -13.09 14.79
C VAL A 503 8.05 -12.43 13.80
N PHE A 504 7.08 -13.15 13.25
CA PHE A 504 6.13 -12.64 12.26
C PHE A 504 5.19 -11.57 12.83
N SER A 505 4.71 -11.73 14.07
CA SER A 505 3.95 -10.69 14.77
C SER A 505 4.78 -9.41 14.93
N MET A 506 6.06 -9.55 15.32
CA MET A 506 7.00 -8.43 15.42
C MET A 506 7.33 -7.81 14.05
N LEU A 507 7.48 -8.62 13.00
CA LEU A 507 7.71 -8.17 11.62
C LEU A 507 6.50 -7.39 11.08
N MET A 508 5.29 -7.90 11.35
CA MET A 508 4.03 -7.26 10.95
C MET A 508 3.79 -5.94 11.67
N ASP A 509 4.23 -5.79 12.92
CA ASP A 509 4.21 -4.50 13.61
C ASP A 509 5.31 -3.54 13.10
N SER A 510 6.54 -4.04 12.94
CA SER A 510 7.66 -3.28 12.36
C SER A 510 7.29 -2.68 10.99
N TYR A 511 6.50 -3.41 10.19
CA TYR A 511 5.91 -2.91 8.95
C TYR A 511 4.93 -1.75 9.13
N ARG A 512 4.05 -1.79 10.15
CA ARG A 512 3.12 -0.68 10.44
C ARG A 512 3.87 0.62 10.75
N HIS A 513 5.06 0.52 11.32
CA HIS A 513 5.86 1.66 11.76
C HIS A 513 6.94 2.13 10.77
N ARG A 514 7.16 1.42 9.65
CA ARG A 514 8.25 1.61 8.65
C ARG A 514 9.64 1.30 9.19
N ASP A 515 9.72 0.32 10.06
CA ASP A 515 11.00 -0.17 10.54
C ASP A 515 11.63 -1.05 9.48
N ARG A 516 12.93 -0.90 9.26
CA ARG A 516 13.68 -1.73 8.32
C ARG A 516 14.03 -3.02 9.03
N VAL A 517 13.76 -4.15 8.40
CA VAL A 517 13.98 -5.46 9.00
C VAL A 517 15.08 -6.20 8.23
N GLY A 518 16.08 -6.69 8.96
CA GLY A 518 17.05 -7.66 8.47
C GLY A 518 16.92 -8.99 9.20
N LEU A 519 17.38 -10.07 8.56
CA LEU A 519 17.45 -11.41 9.12
C LEU A 519 18.86 -11.96 8.92
N VAL A 520 19.48 -12.34 10.02
CA VAL A 520 20.77 -13.02 10.09
C VAL A 520 20.53 -14.39 10.68
N ALA A 521 20.90 -15.44 9.95
CA ALA A 521 20.89 -16.80 10.47
C ALA A 521 22.32 -17.29 10.67
N PHE A 522 22.55 -18.02 11.75
CA PHE A 522 23.85 -18.60 12.05
C PHE A 522 23.78 -20.12 12.13
N ARG A 523 24.73 -20.80 11.46
CA ARG A 523 24.77 -22.26 11.32
C ARG A 523 26.20 -22.77 11.09
N GLY A 524 26.47 -23.99 11.54
CA GLY A 524 27.74 -24.66 11.26
C GLY A 524 28.92 -23.91 11.88
N SER A 525 29.74 -23.25 11.06
CA SER A 525 30.91 -22.48 11.51
C SER A 525 30.81 -20.96 11.25
N GLY A 526 29.66 -20.43 10.87
CA GLY A 526 29.52 -19.00 10.55
C GLY A 526 28.08 -18.46 10.57
N ALA A 527 27.93 -17.20 10.18
CA ALA A 527 26.65 -16.50 10.08
C ALA A 527 26.47 -15.87 8.70
N GLU A 528 25.23 -15.91 8.20
CA GLU A 528 24.84 -15.45 6.88
C GLU A 528 23.68 -14.45 7.00
N THR A 529 23.76 -13.36 6.24
CA THR A 529 22.66 -12.40 6.14
C THR A 529 21.66 -12.91 5.10
N LEU A 530 20.56 -13.51 5.57
CA LEU A 530 19.52 -14.07 4.70
C LEU A 530 18.60 -12.99 4.13
N LEU A 531 18.37 -11.94 4.91
CA LEU A 531 17.63 -10.77 4.49
C LEU A 531 18.44 -9.52 4.86
N PRO A 532 18.96 -8.77 3.86
CA PRO A 532 19.47 -7.44 4.15
C PRO A 532 18.34 -6.55 4.65
N LEU A 533 18.65 -5.52 5.45
CA LEU A 533 17.65 -4.57 5.95
C LEU A 533 16.77 -4.07 4.81
N SER A 534 15.50 -4.48 4.83
CA SER A 534 14.51 -4.17 3.80
C SER A 534 13.19 -3.79 4.44
N THR A 535 12.32 -3.15 3.66
CA THR A 535 10.94 -2.83 4.05
C THR A 535 9.93 -3.87 3.55
N SER A 536 10.40 -4.95 2.91
CA SER A 536 9.55 -5.99 2.32
C SER A 536 9.35 -7.13 3.33
N ILE A 537 8.11 -7.33 3.76
CA ILE A 537 7.74 -8.45 4.62
C ILE A 537 7.74 -9.75 3.82
N ASP A 538 7.23 -9.76 2.59
CA ASP A 538 7.08 -10.98 1.80
C ASP A 538 8.45 -11.60 1.43
N LEU A 539 9.49 -10.76 1.28
CA LEU A 539 10.86 -11.26 1.10
C LEU A 539 11.41 -11.90 2.39
N ALA A 540 11.07 -11.33 3.56
CA ALA A 540 11.40 -11.94 4.85
C ALA A 540 10.68 -13.29 5.01
N GLU A 541 9.41 -13.36 4.60
CA GLU A 541 8.54 -14.54 4.65
C GLU A 541 9.09 -15.68 3.78
N LYS A 542 9.34 -15.43 2.49
CA LYS A 542 9.93 -16.43 1.57
C LYS A 542 11.29 -16.95 2.03
N ARG A 543 12.09 -16.10 2.70
CA ARG A 543 13.41 -16.49 3.21
C ARG A 543 13.32 -17.29 4.51
N LEU A 544 12.34 -17.00 5.36
CA LEU A 544 12.00 -17.78 6.56
C LEU A 544 11.43 -19.17 6.22
N GLU A 545 10.72 -19.31 5.08
CA GLU A 545 10.25 -20.61 4.55
C GLU A 545 11.42 -21.53 4.18
N SER A 546 12.44 -20.98 3.51
CA SER A 546 13.58 -21.74 2.98
C SER A 546 14.68 -22.05 4.00
N LEU A 547 14.46 -21.78 5.30
CA LEU A 547 15.48 -21.96 6.34
C LEU A 547 15.83 -23.46 6.49
N PRO A 548 17.06 -23.88 6.13
CA PRO A 548 17.48 -25.26 6.35
C PRO A 548 17.71 -25.51 7.84
N THR A 549 17.18 -26.61 8.37
CA THR A 549 17.32 -26.99 9.77
C THR A 549 18.53 -27.92 9.97
N GLY A 550 19.47 -27.56 10.85
CA GLY A 550 20.58 -28.43 11.25
C GLY A 550 21.97 -27.77 11.26
N GLY A 551 22.83 -28.25 12.16
CA GLY A 551 24.22 -27.79 12.29
C GLY A 551 24.60 -27.39 13.73
N LYS A 552 25.86 -26.96 13.91
CA LYS A 552 26.36 -26.36 15.17
C LYS A 552 25.86 -24.91 15.32
N THR A 553 25.97 -24.36 16.54
CA THR A 553 25.43 -23.06 16.97
C THR A 553 26.53 -22.00 17.18
N PRO A 554 26.98 -21.27 16.14
CA PRO A 554 27.97 -20.20 16.25
C PRO A 554 27.31 -18.85 16.62
N LEU A 555 26.84 -18.73 17.87
CA LEU A 555 26.13 -17.54 18.37
C LEU A 555 26.96 -16.24 18.24
N ALA A 556 28.25 -16.30 18.54
CA ALA A 556 29.17 -15.15 18.43
C ALA A 556 29.22 -14.60 16.99
N ALA A 557 29.26 -15.48 15.99
CA ALA A 557 29.24 -15.07 14.57
C ALA A 557 27.93 -14.38 14.19
N GLY A 558 26.80 -14.85 14.74
CA GLY A 558 25.48 -14.22 14.53
C GLY A 558 25.42 -12.81 15.09
N LEU A 559 25.90 -12.60 16.32
CA LEU A 559 25.90 -11.30 16.99
C LEU A 559 26.78 -10.27 16.27
N VAL A 560 28.01 -10.65 15.90
CA VAL A 560 28.92 -9.79 15.12
C VAL A 560 28.27 -9.42 13.79
N LYS A 561 27.69 -10.40 13.10
CA LYS A 561 27.07 -10.14 11.79
C LYS A 561 25.84 -9.24 11.89
N GLY A 562 25.02 -9.42 12.92
CA GLY A 562 23.88 -8.53 13.19
C GLY A 562 24.33 -7.09 13.47
N MET A 563 25.39 -6.92 14.26
CA MET A 563 25.99 -5.62 14.55
C MET A 563 26.52 -4.93 13.29
N GLU A 564 27.27 -5.65 12.44
CA GLU A 564 27.77 -5.13 11.15
C GLU A 564 26.64 -4.58 10.27
N VAL A 565 25.51 -5.31 10.18
CA VAL A 565 24.35 -4.91 9.37
C VAL A 565 23.74 -3.62 9.90
N LEU A 566 23.55 -3.50 11.22
CA LEU A 566 23.01 -2.30 11.86
C LEU A 566 23.93 -1.09 11.74
N LEU A 567 25.24 -1.26 11.95
CA LEU A 567 26.23 -0.18 11.84
C LEU A 567 26.34 0.33 10.40
N ARG A 568 26.32 -0.58 9.42
CA ARG A 568 26.33 -0.22 8.00
C ARG A 568 25.07 0.58 7.62
N GLU A 569 23.92 0.22 8.19
CA GLU A 569 22.69 0.96 7.95
C GLU A 569 22.73 2.35 8.56
N ARG A 570 23.23 2.49 9.79
CA ARG A 570 23.40 3.78 10.45
C ARG A 570 24.35 4.72 9.70
N GLN A 571 25.38 4.18 9.04
CA GLN A 571 26.26 4.97 8.19
C GLN A 571 25.58 5.46 6.90
N LYS A 572 24.70 4.65 6.31
CA LYS A 572 23.94 5.02 5.09
C LYS A 572 22.80 5.99 5.40
N ASN A 573 22.11 5.77 6.51
CA ASN A 573 20.93 6.50 6.94
C ASN A 573 21.19 6.99 8.37
N GLY A 574 21.67 8.24 8.50
CA GLY A 574 22.13 8.80 9.77
C GLY A 574 21.05 9.00 10.85
N GLU A 575 19.76 8.88 10.50
CA GLU A 575 18.61 9.05 11.39
C GLU A 575 17.84 7.72 11.57
N VAL A 576 18.52 6.66 12.04
CA VAL A 576 17.89 5.37 12.38
C VAL A 576 18.24 4.94 13.81
N ILE A 577 17.28 4.30 14.48
CA ILE A 577 17.48 3.72 15.81
C ILE A 577 17.80 2.23 15.62
N PRO A 578 19.02 1.76 15.94
CA PRO A 578 19.39 0.36 15.75
C PRO A 578 18.89 -0.54 16.89
N MET A 579 18.21 -1.62 16.52
CA MET A 579 17.68 -2.64 17.42
C MET A 579 18.11 -4.04 16.96
N MET A 580 18.51 -4.90 17.90
CA MET A 580 18.87 -6.29 17.64
C MET A 580 17.96 -7.21 18.43
N VAL A 581 17.34 -8.19 17.76
CA VAL A 581 16.52 -9.23 18.40
C VAL A 581 17.21 -10.57 18.21
N VAL A 582 17.66 -11.17 19.31
CA VAL A 582 18.39 -12.44 19.31
C VAL A 582 17.43 -13.56 19.72
N ILE A 583 17.34 -14.60 18.90
CA ILE A 583 16.50 -15.78 19.16
C ILE A 583 17.39 -17.01 19.15
N SER A 584 17.58 -17.61 20.33
CA SER A 584 18.47 -18.77 20.49
C SER A 584 18.11 -19.58 21.74
N ASP A 585 18.53 -20.85 21.75
CA ASP A 585 18.55 -21.72 22.94
C ASP A 585 19.76 -21.43 23.85
N GLY A 586 20.61 -20.46 23.48
CA GLY A 586 21.75 -20.02 24.27
C GLY A 586 22.89 -21.03 24.33
N ARG A 587 22.89 -22.09 23.52
CA ARG A 587 23.95 -23.10 23.49
C ARG A 587 25.06 -22.67 22.54
N ALA A 588 25.90 -21.74 22.98
CA ALA A 588 27.06 -21.31 22.19
C ALA A 588 28.11 -22.45 22.17
N ASN A 589 28.27 -23.10 21.00
CA ASN A 589 29.05 -24.33 20.86
C ASN A 589 30.26 -24.19 19.91
N VAL A 590 30.45 -23.01 19.30
CA VAL A 590 31.52 -22.72 18.33
C VAL A 590 32.10 -21.33 18.63
N PRO A 591 33.35 -21.23 19.12
CA PRO A 591 34.05 -19.95 19.29
C PRO A 591 34.57 -19.41 17.95
N LEU A 592 34.68 -18.09 17.80
CA LEU A 592 35.41 -17.46 16.67
C LEU A 592 36.92 -17.40 16.97
N ALA A 593 37.30 -17.14 18.22
CA ALA A 593 38.65 -17.31 18.76
C ALA A 593 38.66 -17.48 20.30
N GLY A 594 39.09 -18.65 20.79
CA GLY A 594 39.30 -18.88 22.23
C GLY A 594 38.11 -19.50 22.96
N ASP A 595 37.84 -19.03 24.20
CA ASP A 595 36.76 -19.53 25.05
C ASP A 595 35.44 -18.80 24.75
N VAL A 596 34.36 -19.56 24.61
CA VAL A 596 33.07 -19.07 24.06
C VAL A 596 32.39 -18.04 24.96
N ARG A 597 32.55 -18.18 26.29
CA ARG A 597 31.93 -17.26 27.27
C ARG A 597 32.46 -15.83 27.22
N PRO A 598 33.77 -15.58 27.43
CA PRO A 598 34.30 -14.21 27.41
C PRO A 598 34.11 -13.54 26.05
N GLU A 599 34.10 -14.32 24.97
CA GLU A 599 33.87 -13.84 23.60
C GLU A 599 32.45 -13.30 23.40
N VAL A 600 31.42 -14.09 23.72
CA VAL A 600 30.01 -13.66 23.57
C VAL A 600 29.69 -12.45 24.46
N LEU A 601 30.26 -12.40 25.67
CA LEU A 601 30.07 -11.27 26.58
C LEU A 601 30.79 -10.01 26.11
N GLY A 602 32.01 -10.12 25.56
CA GLY A 602 32.72 -8.99 24.98
C GLY A 602 31.96 -8.37 23.79
N ILE A 603 31.37 -9.21 22.92
CA ILE A 603 30.53 -8.75 21.81
C ILE A 603 29.26 -8.05 22.33
N ALA A 604 28.66 -8.54 23.42
CA ALA A 604 27.49 -7.92 24.02
C ALA A 604 27.79 -6.50 24.54
N GLU A 605 28.94 -6.32 25.21
CA GLU A 605 29.40 -5.00 25.66
C GLU A 605 29.70 -4.07 24.48
N GLU A 606 30.27 -4.60 23.40
CA GLU A 606 30.52 -3.85 22.18
C GLU A 606 29.22 -3.36 21.52
N ILE A 607 28.21 -4.23 21.40
CA ILE A 607 26.86 -3.89 20.91
C ILE A 607 26.28 -2.73 21.73
N ARG A 608 26.40 -2.80 23.06
CA ARG A 608 25.94 -1.75 23.98
C ARG A 608 26.68 -0.43 23.77
N SER A 609 28.00 -0.46 23.60
CA SER A 609 28.82 0.74 23.39
C SER A 609 28.46 1.51 22.11
N HIS A 610 27.92 0.82 21.10
CA HIS A 610 27.42 1.41 19.87
C HIS A 610 25.98 1.95 19.99
N GLY A 611 25.33 1.81 21.15
CA GLY A 611 23.97 2.25 21.40
C GLY A 611 22.92 1.39 20.68
N ILE A 612 23.22 0.13 20.40
CA ILE A 612 22.26 -0.84 19.83
C ILE A 612 21.47 -1.43 20.99
N ARG A 613 20.13 -1.35 20.92
CA ARG A 613 19.29 -1.98 21.94
C ARG A 613 19.01 -3.43 21.58
N THR A 614 19.27 -4.32 22.53
CA THR A 614 19.20 -5.76 22.33
C THR A 614 18.01 -6.36 23.07
N VAL A 615 17.27 -7.24 22.41
CA VAL A 615 16.24 -8.08 23.04
C VAL A 615 16.63 -9.53 22.81
N VAL A 616 16.66 -10.33 23.88
CA VAL A 616 17.01 -11.75 23.80
C VAL A 616 15.77 -12.59 24.11
N ILE A 617 15.38 -13.43 23.16
CA ILE A 617 14.29 -14.39 23.25
C ILE A 617 14.89 -15.79 23.42
N ASP A 618 14.64 -16.38 24.58
CA ASP A 618 15.16 -17.69 24.97
C ASP A 618 14.18 -18.80 24.56
N THR A 619 14.62 -19.73 23.71
CA THR A 619 13.77 -20.78 23.13
C THR A 619 13.68 -22.08 23.95
N GLU A 620 14.28 -22.14 25.14
CA GLU A 620 14.24 -23.32 26.03
C GLU A 620 12.89 -23.43 26.80
N GLU A 621 12.15 -24.55 26.65
CA GLU A 621 10.91 -24.80 27.41
C GLU A 621 11.21 -25.35 28.82
N THR A 622 10.66 -24.69 29.84
CA THR A 622 10.66 -25.20 31.21
C THR A 622 9.57 -26.27 31.37
N GLY A 623 9.89 -27.52 31.06
CA GLY A 623 9.06 -28.66 31.47
C GLY A 623 9.08 -28.83 33.00
N ASN A 624 7.92 -29.13 33.59
CA ASN A 624 7.72 -29.40 35.03
C ASN A 624 8.62 -30.53 35.56
N SER A 625 9.86 -30.22 35.95
CA SER A 625 10.72 -31.12 36.70
C SER A 625 11.52 -30.36 37.75
N PHE A 626 11.51 -30.90 38.96
CA PHE A 626 11.81 -30.24 40.24
C PHE A 626 13.32 -29.91 40.49
N MET A 627 14.13 -29.76 39.45
CA MET A 627 15.53 -29.30 39.51
C MET A 627 15.87 -28.44 38.29
N GLN A 628 15.85 -27.11 38.44
CA GLN A 628 16.20 -26.16 37.38
C GLN A 628 17.71 -25.89 37.34
N PHE A 629 18.43 -26.51 36.41
CA PHE A 629 19.71 -25.99 35.90
C PHE A 629 19.45 -25.36 34.52
N ARG A 630 19.34 -24.02 34.43
CA ARG A 630 19.33 -23.30 33.14
C ARG A 630 20.75 -23.31 32.58
N LEU A 631 20.95 -23.91 31.41
CA LEU A 631 22.28 -24.09 30.80
C LEU A 631 22.64 -23.01 29.77
N GLY A 632 21.69 -22.15 29.36
CA GLY A 632 21.86 -21.17 28.27
C GLY A 632 22.48 -19.83 28.66
N TYR A 633 23.18 -19.20 27.70
CA TYR A 633 23.84 -17.89 27.84
C TYR A 633 22.92 -16.67 27.64
N CYS A 634 21.65 -16.87 27.28
CA CYS A 634 20.72 -15.82 26.86
C CYS A 634 20.48 -14.73 27.93
N ARG A 635 20.38 -15.11 29.21
CA ARG A 635 20.18 -14.14 30.30
C ARG A 635 21.39 -13.26 30.53
N THR A 636 22.57 -13.86 30.62
CA THR A 636 23.84 -13.13 30.82
C THR A 636 24.14 -12.22 29.62
N LEU A 637 23.80 -12.66 28.41
CA LEU A 637 23.91 -11.87 27.18
C LEU A 637 23.05 -10.60 27.24
N ALA A 638 21.77 -10.71 27.61
CA ALA A 638 20.87 -9.57 27.71
C ALA A 638 21.37 -8.55 28.75
N GLU A 639 21.85 -9.02 29.91
CA GLU A 639 22.38 -8.16 30.97
C GLU A 639 23.61 -7.35 30.51
N HIS A 640 24.57 -7.98 29.81
CA HIS A 640 25.78 -7.30 29.33
C HIS A 640 25.51 -6.37 28.14
N ALA A 641 24.55 -6.73 27.28
CA ALA A 641 24.08 -5.88 26.20
C ALA A 641 23.23 -4.68 26.69
N GLY A 642 22.80 -4.66 27.96
CA GLY A 642 21.91 -3.64 28.50
C GLY A 642 20.48 -3.71 27.94
N GLY A 643 20.03 -4.93 27.65
CA GLY A 643 18.80 -5.24 26.92
C GLY A 643 17.77 -6.06 27.70
N GLY A 644 16.61 -6.33 27.07
CA GLY A 644 15.54 -7.14 27.65
C GLY A 644 15.76 -8.65 27.45
N TYR A 645 15.34 -9.47 28.41
CA TYR A 645 15.35 -10.93 28.34
C TYR A 645 13.94 -11.50 28.51
N TYR A 646 13.53 -12.37 27.59
CA TYR A 646 12.19 -12.97 27.58
C TYR A 646 12.23 -14.47 27.23
N PRO A 647 11.67 -15.37 28.05
CA PRO A 647 11.54 -16.79 27.70
C PRO A 647 10.35 -17.04 26.77
N ILE A 648 10.51 -17.90 25.77
CA ILE A 648 9.48 -18.17 24.74
C ILE A 648 8.18 -18.75 25.34
N ALA A 649 8.28 -19.45 26.46
CA ALA A 649 7.13 -20.04 27.16
C ALA A 649 6.18 -18.98 27.76
N ASP A 650 6.70 -17.79 28.10
CA ASP A 650 5.90 -16.69 28.66
C ASP A 650 5.36 -15.76 27.55
N LEU A 651 5.70 -16.05 26.29
CA LEU A 651 5.44 -15.21 25.15
C LEU A 651 4.25 -15.74 24.34
N SER A 652 3.04 -15.30 24.70
CA SER A 652 1.91 -15.37 23.76
C SER A 652 2.11 -14.35 22.63
N ALA A 653 1.52 -14.58 21.45
CA ALA A 653 1.69 -13.69 20.29
C ALA A 653 1.28 -12.23 20.55
N GLY A 654 0.43 -11.98 21.56
CA GLY A 654 0.06 -10.65 22.04
C GLY A 654 1.08 -10.03 23.02
N LEU A 655 1.63 -10.81 23.95
CA LEU A 655 2.61 -10.33 24.95
C LEU A 655 3.94 -9.90 24.31
N LEU A 656 4.36 -10.57 23.24
CA LEU A 656 5.54 -10.20 22.45
C LEU A 656 5.42 -8.83 21.80
N HIS A 657 4.22 -8.52 21.31
CA HIS A 657 3.93 -7.22 20.71
C HIS A 657 4.07 -6.12 21.76
N ASP A 658 3.45 -6.29 22.93
CA ASP A 658 3.50 -5.31 24.02
C ASP A 658 4.93 -5.10 24.56
N VAL A 659 5.72 -6.16 24.63
CA VAL A 659 7.14 -6.12 25.02
C VAL A 659 7.99 -5.34 24.00
N ALA A 660 7.82 -5.63 22.71
CA ALA A 660 8.53 -4.91 21.65
C ALA A 660 8.15 -3.42 21.62
N VAL A 661 6.87 -3.11 21.87
CA VAL A 661 6.36 -1.75 21.98
C VAL A 661 6.95 -1.04 23.20
N ALA A 662 6.95 -1.67 24.38
CA ALA A 662 7.51 -1.08 25.60
C ALA A 662 9.02 -0.77 25.45
N GLU A 663 9.79 -1.69 24.87
CA GLU A 663 11.22 -1.51 24.61
C GLU A 663 11.49 -0.46 23.52
N ARG A 664 10.60 -0.33 22.53
CA ARG A 664 10.64 0.71 21.49
C ARG A 664 10.28 2.09 22.03
N ASP A 665 9.27 2.20 22.89
CA ASP A 665 8.83 3.47 23.48
C ASP A 665 9.91 4.01 24.44
N ALA A 666 10.59 3.12 25.17
CA ALA A 666 11.74 3.46 26.00
C ALA A 666 12.95 3.99 25.22
N LEU A 667 13.07 3.71 23.90
CA LEU A 667 14.14 4.24 23.04
C LEU A 667 13.91 5.69 22.64
N VAL A 668 12.66 6.12 22.55
CA VAL A 668 12.31 7.45 22.03
C VAL A 668 12.05 8.47 23.14
N HIS A 669 11.67 7.99 24.32
CA HIS A 669 11.50 8.81 25.52
C HIS A 669 12.39 8.28 26.66
N PRO A 670 13.72 8.50 26.60
CA PRO A 670 14.58 8.18 27.71
C PRO A 670 14.20 9.06 28.92
N VAL A 671 14.00 8.42 30.08
CA VAL A 671 13.65 9.09 31.35
C VAL A 671 14.78 9.98 31.85
#